data_AF-A0A3N5Z492-F1
#
_entry.id   AF-A0A3N5Z492-F1
#
_cell.length_a   1.000
_cell.length_b   1.000
_cell.length_c   1.000
_cell.angle_alpha   90.00
_cell.angle_beta   90.00
_cell.angle_gamma   90.00
#
_symmetry.space_group_name_H-M   'P 1'
#
loop_
_entity.id
_entity.type
_entity.pdbx_description
1 polymer ?
#
loop_
_entity_poly.entity_id
_entity_poly.type
_entity_poly.pdbx_seq_one_letter_code
_entity_poly.pdbx_strand_id
1 'polypeptide(L)'
;MINTIGVKDEKSNGGKQVVITKHDAKNSGQSWFRKTSSNLDKHGLKLFDLLPVPVVSIDLDHNVTYVNNAGARLTGKCREEVLGCKCFEVLKTDKCNPETCPGARAMKEGGNFIDPVTITVGSGILRFDCSGLPIRNEQGEIIGAMEYFTDVEHQVKFAEDVGTILVAVSEGALTHRMDSNKYNFILNESAKGVNMLLDAMLFLIGRIREGFENIERGEQFQTKGEDEGKGEWKKMKNTFTTCTDCLLAMVKEVNTLTAAAKEGNLSVRSDASKFKGVWADIVSGINAMLDTVITPLNEISEVLNRQAENDLTVKVSGDYKGELLRLKEVTNRSLDNQAAVLKKLRLVSNELLDSGEQLEQASQQAEQATHQIADASQQVSRGAAEQATSMQNTMKAIEQLTTAIKQIAAGAQEQAGMMNKNVNIVGQVSSAITQVSVNTGKATGSARAAMQTARNGAEMVQQTIKDMEEIKSTMDMASEKVHGLGNRSREIGKIVATINGIADQTNLLAINAAIEAARAGEQGRGFAVVAEEVRKLAERSSASTKEIAELISGIQAGVEQTISAMEKGTEQIAGGYEVANKAGESLGDILKQSADMSDQVEQISAAAQQLGAMSTEMVKLSENISAIVEQNSVATGQMSSTANSVSKSVEEVAGVAEQNSAATEEVSAAAEEINAQMQQVVVSGAGVARRAQEFKEIVIKYKINTN
;
A
#
# COMPACT_ATOMS: atom_id res chain seq x y z
N MET A 1 62.38 -122.15 73.76
CA MET A 1 61.88 -121.41 74.94
C MET A 1 60.41 -121.16 74.76
N ILE A 2 59.57 -121.72 75.64
CA ILE A 2 58.20 -121.24 75.88
C ILE A 2 58.34 -119.96 76.72
N ASN A 3 57.51 -118.95 76.46
CA ASN A 3 57.06 -118.04 77.51
C ASN A 3 55.56 -118.30 77.65
N THR A 4 55.13 -118.69 78.85
CA THR A 4 53.72 -118.81 79.19
C THR A 4 53.30 -117.50 79.83
N ILE A 5 52.18 -116.91 79.39
CA ILE A 5 51.46 -115.88 80.15
C ILE A 5 50.14 -116.51 80.59
N GLY A 6 50.01 -116.71 81.89
CA GLY A 6 48.74 -116.94 82.56
C GLY A 6 48.64 -115.94 83.71
N VAL A 7 47.49 -115.26 83.84
CA VAL A 7 47.15 -114.45 85.02
C VAL A 7 46.19 -115.28 85.86
N LYS A 8 46.59 -115.60 87.10
CA LYS A 8 45.72 -116.17 88.13
C LYS A 8 45.19 -115.04 89.00
N ASP A 9 43.93 -115.19 89.42
CA ASP A 9 43.23 -114.24 90.27
C ASP A 9 43.58 -114.49 91.74
N GLU A 10 43.92 -113.45 92.50
CA GLU A 10 43.70 -113.48 93.95
C GLU A 10 43.56 -112.07 94.54
N LYS A 11 42.61 -111.97 95.46
CA LYS A 11 41.96 -110.76 95.97
C LYS A 11 42.84 -110.04 97.00
N SER A 12 43.04 -108.74 96.82
CA SER A 12 42.62 -107.67 97.76
C SER A 12 43.44 -106.39 97.54
N ASN A 13 42.71 -105.26 97.53
CA ASN A 13 43.16 -103.86 97.49
C ASN A 13 43.91 -103.35 96.24
N GLY A 14 43.11 -102.96 95.24
CA GLY A 14 43.33 -101.75 94.43
C GLY A 14 44.56 -101.70 93.53
N GLY A 15 44.44 -102.22 92.30
CA GLY A 15 45.36 -101.97 91.17
C GLY A 15 45.99 -103.25 90.63
N LYS A 16 45.62 -103.69 89.41
CA LYS A 16 46.23 -104.86 88.75
C LYS A 16 47.27 -104.41 87.72
N GLN A 17 48.51 -104.82 87.97
CA GLN A 17 49.66 -104.77 87.05
C GLN A 17 50.03 -106.22 86.70
N VAL A 18 50.25 -106.54 85.41
CA VAL A 18 50.58 -107.89 84.92
C VAL A 18 52.09 -108.10 84.94
N VAL A 19 52.54 -109.20 85.54
CA VAL A 19 53.95 -109.64 85.66
C VAL A 19 54.23 -110.79 84.68
N ILE A 20 55.41 -110.76 84.05
CA ILE A 20 55.92 -111.79 83.12
C ILE A 20 56.97 -112.65 83.85
N THR A 21 56.91 -113.98 83.71
CA THR A 21 57.97 -114.91 84.12
C THR A 21 58.51 -115.75 82.95
N LYS A 22 59.83 -116.01 83.02
CA LYS A 22 60.73 -116.55 81.98
C LYS A 22 60.93 -118.05 82.19
N HIS A 23 61.04 -118.84 81.12
CA HIS A 23 61.28 -120.28 81.21
C HIS A 23 62.78 -120.62 81.12
N ASP A 24 63.30 -121.37 82.11
CA ASP A 24 64.58 -122.07 82.00
C ASP A 24 64.34 -123.50 81.49
N ALA A 25 64.97 -123.83 80.36
CA ALA A 25 65.08 -125.20 79.85
C ALA A 25 66.53 -125.45 79.41
N LYS A 26 67.41 -125.68 80.40
CA LYS A 26 68.65 -126.45 80.23
C LYS A 26 68.33 -127.94 80.40
N ASN A 27 68.80 -128.76 79.45
CA ASN A 27 69.05 -130.20 79.56
C ASN A 27 67.89 -131.16 79.86
N SER A 28 67.31 -131.76 78.82
CA SER A 28 66.94 -133.20 78.81
C SER A 28 66.77 -133.82 77.41
N GLY A 29 67.35 -133.21 76.36
CA GLY A 29 67.33 -133.74 74.98
C GLY A 29 68.57 -134.57 74.58
N GLN A 30 69.53 -134.82 75.48
CA GLN A 30 70.77 -135.55 75.17
C GLN A 30 70.64 -137.09 75.24
N SER A 31 69.50 -137.65 75.65
CA SER A 31 69.36 -139.11 75.82
C SER A 31 68.87 -139.83 74.55
N TRP A 32 68.06 -139.18 73.71
CA TRP A 32 67.42 -139.88 72.59
C TRP A 32 68.27 -139.96 71.31
N PHE A 33 69.32 -139.14 71.17
CA PHE A 33 70.22 -139.20 70.02
C PHE A 33 71.45 -140.11 70.21
N ARG A 34 71.66 -140.67 71.41
CA ARG A 34 72.82 -141.56 71.67
C ARG A 34 72.54 -143.04 71.40
N LYS A 35 71.37 -143.38 70.84
CA LYS A 35 71.00 -144.74 70.44
C LYS A 35 70.63 -144.84 68.96
N THR A 36 71.39 -144.15 68.12
CA THR A 36 71.96 -144.76 66.93
C THR A 36 73.46 -144.87 67.14
N SER A 37 73.96 -146.09 67.31
CA SER A 37 75.30 -146.42 66.80
C SER A 37 75.35 -147.80 66.15
N SER A 38 74.23 -148.43 65.75
CA SER A 38 74.35 -149.76 65.13
C SER A 38 73.30 -150.22 64.12
N ASN A 39 72.31 -149.43 63.66
CA ASN A 39 71.35 -149.94 62.66
C ASN A 39 70.76 -148.83 61.77
N LEU A 40 71.64 -148.10 61.07
CA LEU A 40 71.24 -147.04 60.13
C LEU A 40 71.42 -147.46 58.67
N ASP A 41 71.28 -148.75 58.37
CA ASP A 41 71.21 -149.24 57.00
C ASP A 41 69.78 -149.75 56.71
N LYS A 42 69.04 -149.01 55.88
CA LYS A 42 67.69 -149.26 55.31
C LYS A 42 66.43 -148.60 55.95
N HIS A 43 66.49 -147.79 57.02
CA HIS A 43 65.25 -147.19 57.62
C HIS A 43 65.10 -145.65 57.58
N GLY A 44 66.17 -144.86 57.46
CA GLY A 44 66.09 -143.38 57.51
C GLY A 44 65.34 -142.72 56.34
N LEU A 45 65.36 -143.32 55.15
CA LEU A 45 64.77 -142.75 53.93
C LEU A 45 63.23 -142.84 53.87
N LYS A 46 62.57 -143.65 54.72
CA LYS A 46 61.10 -143.82 54.71
C LYS A 46 60.32 -142.68 55.40
N LEU A 47 60.97 -141.88 56.26
CA LEU A 47 60.27 -140.86 57.04
C LEU A 47 59.87 -139.63 56.20
N PHE A 48 60.72 -139.24 55.26
CA PHE A 48 60.48 -138.08 54.40
C PHE A 48 59.36 -138.28 53.37
N ASP A 49 58.98 -139.53 53.08
CA ASP A 49 57.88 -139.87 52.16
C ASP A 49 56.48 -139.53 52.70
N LEU A 50 56.35 -139.29 54.01
CA LEU A 50 55.10 -138.90 54.66
C LEU A 50 54.89 -137.38 54.73
N LEU A 51 55.91 -136.58 54.37
CA LEU A 51 55.78 -135.13 54.42
C LEU A 51 54.86 -134.62 53.29
N PRO A 52 53.85 -133.78 53.58
CA PRO A 52 52.99 -133.18 52.57
C PRO A 52 53.70 -132.08 51.79
N VAL A 53 54.91 -131.70 52.22
CA VAL A 53 55.77 -130.75 51.53
C VAL A 53 56.70 -131.49 50.57
N PRO A 54 56.91 -130.95 49.37
CA PRO A 54 57.87 -131.49 48.42
C PRO A 54 59.30 -131.46 48.98
N VAL A 55 60.02 -132.58 48.94
CA VAL A 55 61.42 -132.72 49.41
C VAL A 55 62.26 -133.50 48.40
N VAL A 56 63.46 -133.00 48.09
CA VAL A 56 64.44 -133.60 47.16
C VAL A 56 65.82 -133.59 47.79
N SER A 57 66.67 -134.57 47.48
CA SER A 57 68.07 -134.67 47.93
C SER A 57 68.96 -135.02 46.74
N ILE A 58 70.15 -134.41 46.70
CA ILE A 58 71.09 -134.43 45.59
C ILE A 58 72.51 -134.70 46.09
N ASP A 59 73.36 -135.35 45.30
CA ASP A 59 74.80 -135.48 45.56
C ASP A 59 75.60 -134.24 45.11
N LEU A 60 76.92 -134.25 45.33
CA LEU A 60 77.83 -133.17 44.94
C LEU A 60 77.83 -132.88 43.42
N ASP A 61 77.52 -133.89 42.62
CA ASP A 61 77.40 -133.76 41.17
C ASP A 61 75.97 -133.37 40.75
N HIS A 62 75.09 -133.06 41.70
CA HIS A 62 73.69 -132.69 41.50
C HIS A 62 72.80 -133.82 40.98
N ASN A 63 73.24 -135.07 41.07
CA ASN A 63 72.36 -136.20 40.78
C ASN A 63 71.39 -136.37 41.95
N VAL A 64 70.12 -136.57 41.64
CA VAL A 64 69.09 -136.81 42.66
C VAL A 64 69.36 -138.15 43.33
N THR A 65 69.72 -138.10 44.60
CA THR A 65 69.96 -139.27 45.46
C THR A 65 68.70 -139.71 46.16
N TYR A 66 67.75 -138.81 46.38
CA TYR A 66 66.45 -139.11 46.96
C TYR A 66 65.40 -138.07 46.59
N VAL A 67 64.14 -138.47 46.46
CA VAL A 67 62.98 -137.57 46.33
C VAL A 67 61.77 -138.20 47.01
N ASN A 68 60.95 -137.40 47.68
CA ASN A 68 59.72 -137.87 48.31
C ASN A 68 58.52 -137.78 47.35
N ASN A 69 57.39 -138.40 47.70
CA ASN A 69 56.19 -138.41 46.83
C ASN A 69 55.69 -137.01 46.43
N ALA A 70 55.76 -136.03 47.33
CA ALA A 70 55.35 -134.65 47.03
C ALA A 70 56.35 -133.94 46.08
N GLY A 71 57.65 -134.22 46.23
CA GLY A 71 58.74 -133.75 45.37
C GLY A 71 58.68 -134.34 43.97
N ALA A 72 58.41 -135.64 43.85
CA ALA A 72 58.26 -136.29 42.56
C ALA A 72 57.08 -135.69 41.78
N ARG A 73 55.95 -135.45 42.45
CA ARG A 73 54.77 -134.80 41.84
C ARG A 73 55.06 -133.40 41.32
N LEU A 74 55.93 -132.62 41.96
CA LEU A 74 56.34 -131.31 41.45
C LEU A 74 57.06 -131.41 40.10
N THR A 75 57.81 -132.48 39.85
CA THR A 75 58.51 -132.71 38.57
C THR A 75 57.61 -133.27 37.47
N GLY A 76 56.41 -133.75 37.82
CA GLY A 76 55.51 -134.46 36.92
C GLY A 76 55.97 -135.87 36.51
N LYS A 77 57.04 -136.40 37.11
CA LYS A 77 57.62 -137.72 36.81
C LYS A 77 57.45 -138.71 37.97
N CYS A 78 57.57 -140.01 37.69
CA CYS A 78 57.61 -141.03 38.72
C CYS A 78 58.98 -141.05 39.43
N ARG A 79 59.00 -141.48 40.68
CA ARG A 79 60.21 -141.42 41.54
C ARG A 79 61.41 -142.15 40.93
N GLU A 80 61.18 -143.31 40.34
CA GLU A 80 62.22 -144.13 39.71
C GLU A 80 62.84 -143.44 38.49
N GLU A 81 62.10 -142.54 37.83
CA GLU A 81 62.56 -141.76 36.67
C GLU A 81 63.32 -140.49 37.06
N VAL A 82 63.25 -140.09 38.33
CA VAL A 82 63.90 -138.90 38.86
C VAL A 82 65.23 -139.25 39.53
N LEU A 83 65.33 -140.43 40.15
CA LEU A 83 66.56 -140.90 40.80
C LEU A 83 67.71 -141.03 39.81
N GLY A 84 68.86 -140.45 40.16
CA GLY A 84 70.07 -140.43 39.33
C GLY A 84 70.09 -139.36 38.24
N CYS A 85 68.97 -138.72 37.92
CA CYS A 85 68.95 -137.56 37.02
C CYS A 85 69.56 -136.32 37.68
N LYS A 86 70.00 -135.35 36.87
CA LYS A 86 70.40 -134.04 37.40
C LYS A 86 69.17 -133.28 37.91
N CYS A 87 69.21 -132.76 39.15
CA CYS A 87 68.02 -132.14 39.79
C CYS A 87 67.45 -130.95 39.01
N PHE A 88 68.32 -130.17 38.36
CA PHE A 88 67.93 -129.02 37.56
C PHE A 88 67.23 -129.42 36.25
N GLU A 89 67.39 -130.65 35.77
CA GLU A 89 66.66 -131.15 34.58
C GLU A 89 65.22 -131.57 34.91
N VAL A 90 64.95 -131.88 36.18
CA VAL A 90 63.65 -132.43 36.63
C VAL A 90 62.80 -131.40 37.37
N LEU A 91 63.39 -130.55 38.23
CA LEU A 91 62.63 -129.57 39.02
C LEU A 91 62.27 -128.30 38.24
N LYS A 92 63.16 -127.85 37.33
CA LYS A 92 62.95 -126.70 36.44
C LYS A 92 62.27 -125.50 37.07
N THR A 93 62.66 -125.14 38.29
CA THR A 93 62.24 -123.88 38.88
C THR A 93 62.92 -122.72 38.15
N ASP A 94 62.36 -121.52 38.23
CA ASP A 94 62.99 -120.30 37.73
C ASP A 94 64.34 -119.97 38.40
N LYS A 95 64.71 -120.72 39.45
CA LYS A 95 65.97 -120.62 40.20
C LYS A 95 66.88 -121.85 40.10
N CYS A 96 66.52 -122.89 39.33
CA CYS A 96 67.36 -124.07 39.14
C CYS A 96 68.68 -123.72 38.41
N ASN A 97 69.79 -123.71 39.14
CA ASN A 97 71.13 -123.40 38.64
C ASN A 97 72.19 -124.19 39.45
N PRO A 98 73.10 -124.96 38.81
CA PRO A 98 74.14 -125.75 39.49
C PRO A 98 75.13 -124.91 40.33
N GLU A 99 75.19 -123.59 40.13
CA GLU A 99 76.12 -122.72 40.86
C GLU A 99 75.45 -121.98 42.03
N THR A 100 74.17 -121.61 41.90
CA THR A 100 73.54 -120.59 42.77
C THR A 100 72.18 -120.97 43.35
N CYS A 101 71.59 -122.13 43.01
CA CYS A 101 70.31 -122.50 43.59
C CYS A 101 70.44 -122.71 45.12
N PRO A 102 69.33 -122.67 45.88
CA PRO A 102 69.37 -122.87 47.33
C PRO A 102 70.14 -124.13 47.74
N GLY A 103 69.95 -125.24 47.04
CA GLY A 103 70.70 -126.49 47.24
C GLY A 103 72.18 -126.41 46.85
N ALA A 104 72.53 -125.78 45.72
CA ALA A 104 73.92 -125.62 45.29
C ALA A 104 74.73 -124.74 46.26
N ARG A 105 74.12 -123.64 46.71
CA ARG A 105 74.68 -122.77 47.76
C ARG A 105 74.84 -123.51 49.07
N ALA A 106 73.85 -124.33 49.44
CA ALA A 106 73.95 -125.17 50.62
C ALA A 106 75.14 -126.13 50.53
N MET A 107 75.43 -126.73 49.37
CA MET A 107 76.60 -127.61 49.18
C MET A 107 77.94 -126.88 49.23
N LYS A 108 78.07 -125.70 48.60
CA LYS A 108 79.34 -124.94 48.58
C LYS A 108 79.65 -124.25 49.91
N GLU A 109 78.63 -123.65 50.54
CA GLU A 109 78.80 -122.77 51.70
C GLU A 109 78.50 -123.49 53.02
N GLY A 110 77.84 -124.64 52.97
CA GLY A 110 77.53 -125.45 54.15
C GLY A 110 76.45 -124.87 55.07
N GLY A 111 75.59 -123.98 54.58
CA GLY A 111 74.48 -123.34 55.30
C GLY A 111 73.09 -123.52 54.64
N ASN A 112 72.03 -123.04 55.29
CA ASN A 112 70.64 -123.14 54.80
C ASN A 112 70.20 -121.86 54.06
N PHE A 113 69.56 -122.00 52.91
CA PHE A 113 69.14 -120.88 52.07
C PHE A 113 67.69 -121.02 51.62
N ILE A 114 66.92 -119.92 51.63
CA ILE A 114 65.51 -119.90 51.20
C ILE A 114 65.34 -118.80 50.17
N ASP A 115 64.83 -119.16 49.00
CA ASP A 115 64.46 -118.20 47.96
C ASP A 115 63.00 -118.47 47.52
N PRO A 116 62.21 -117.41 47.26
CA PRO A 116 60.95 -117.57 46.56
C PRO A 116 61.25 -118.05 45.14
N VAL A 117 60.52 -119.09 44.75
CA VAL A 117 60.63 -119.73 43.45
C VAL A 117 59.27 -119.84 42.81
N THR A 118 59.32 -119.93 41.50
CA THR A 118 58.15 -120.20 40.70
C THR A 118 58.35 -121.52 39.98
N ILE A 119 57.40 -122.43 40.13
CA ILE A 119 57.37 -123.69 39.40
C ILE A 119 56.19 -123.68 38.45
N THR A 120 56.45 -124.04 37.20
CA THR A 120 55.41 -124.26 36.20
C THR A 120 55.04 -125.74 36.19
N VAL A 121 53.82 -126.06 36.62
CA VAL A 121 53.24 -127.41 36.53
C VAL A 121 52.03 -127.34 35.60
N GLY A 122 52.18 -127.87 34.38
CA GLY A 122 51.15 -127.74 33.34
C GLY A 122 50.97 -126.28 32.88
N SER A 123 49.73 -125.79 32.86
CA SER A 123 49.40 -124.38 32.56
C SER A 123 49.39 -123.48 33.81
N GLY A 124 49.67 -124.03 34.99
CA GLY A 124 49.65 -123.33 36.26
C GLY A 124 51.03 -122.87 36.68
N ILE A 125 51.13 -121.60 37.10
CA ILE A 125 52.30 -121.05 37.79
C ILE A 125 52.00 -121.15 39.28
N LEU A 126 52.77 -121.96 40.00
CA LEU A 126 52.70 -122.05 41.45
C LEU A 126 53.87 -121.27 42.06
N ARG A 127 53.56 -120.47 43.08
CA ARG A 127 54.55 -119.68 43.82
C ARG A 127 54.86 -120.39 45.13
N PHE A 128 56.12 -120.76 45.29
CA PHE A 128 56.61 -121.43 46.48
C PHE A 128 57.81 -120.69 47.08
N ASP A 129 58.12 -120.94 48.34
CA ASP A 129 59.45 -120.70 48.89
C ASP A 129 60.25 -122.01 48.88
N CYS A 130 61.39 -122.05 48.19
CA CYS A 130 62.31 -123.19 48.12
C CYS A 130 63.46 -123.03 49.14
N SER A 131 63.69 -124.06 49.95
CA SER A 131 64.69 -124.06 51.01
C SER A 131 65.73 -125.17 50.79
N GLY A 132 67.02 -124.83 50.63
CA GLY A 132 68.13 -125.79 50.47
C GLY A 132 69.01 -125.93 51.72
N LEU A 133 69.44 -127.16 52.03
CA LEU A 133 70.21 -127.54 53.22
C LEU A 133 71.34 -128.55 52.87
N PRO A 134 72.54 -128.47 53.46
CA PRO A 134 73.64 -129.40 53.15
C PRO A 134 73.47 -130.77 53.82
N ILE A 135 73.93 -131.83 53.14
CA ILE A 135 74.03 -133.20 53.64
C ILE A 135 75.51 -133.54 53.86
N ARG A 136 75.85 -134.14 55.01
CA ARG A 136 77.24 -134.45 55.41
C ARG A 136 77.43 -135.94 55.72
N ASN A 137 78.63 -136.48 55.46
CA ASN A 137 79.03 -137.86 55.82
C ASN A 137 79.44 -137.97 57.31
N GLU A 138 79.81 -139.19 57.73
CA GLU A 138 80.24 -139.48 59.12
C GLU A 138 81.54 -138.78 59.51
N GLN A 139 82.39 -138.39 58.55
CA GLN A 139 83.59 -137.58 58.78
C GLN A 139 83.31 -136.06 58.80
N GLY A 140 82.07 -135.63 58.53
CA GLY A 140 81.63 -134.22 58.53
C GLY A 140 81.78 -133.50 57.20
N GLU A 141 82.26 -134.18 56.16
CA GLU A 141 82.42 -133.66 54.81
C GLU A 141 81.06 -133.58 54.11
N ILE A 142 80.86 -132.55 53.30
CA ILE A 142 79.62 -132.38 52.54
C ILE A 142 79.60 -133.40 51.40
N ILE A 143 78.50 -134.14 51.30
CA ILE A 143 78.29 -135.17 50.27
C ILE A 143 77.08 -134.88 49.38
N GLY A 144 76.33 -133.80 49.66
CA GLY A 144 75.13 -133.45 48.91
C GLY A 144 74.32 -132.33 49.56
N ALA A 145 73.09 -132.10 49.07
CA ALA A 145 72.11 -131.17 49.68
C ALA A 145 70.67 -131.69 49.57
N MET A 146 69.79 -131.17 50.43
CA MET A 146 68.36 -131.44 50.47
C MET A 146 67.57 -130.14 50.26
N GLU A 147 66.53 -130.15 49.44
CA GLU A 147 65.65 -129.00 49.14
C GLU A 147 64.18 -129.30 49.51
N TYR A 148 63.41 -128.31 50.01
CA TYR A 148 61.95 -128.40 50.25
C TYR A 148 61.14 -127.11 49.93
N PHE A 149 59.81 -127.19 49.72
CA PHE A 149 58.97 -126.09 49.15
C PHE A 149 57.66 -125.73 49.92
N THR A 150 57.22 -124.44 50.00
CA THR A 150 56.01 -123.93 50.75
C THR A 150 55.13 -122.89 49.99
N ASP A 151 53.77 -122.92 50.02
CA ASP A 151 52.80 -122.11 49.20
C ASP A 151 52.32 -120.77 49.84
N VAL A 152 52.10 -119.70 49.05
CA VAL A 152 51.77 -118.30 49.49
C VAL A 152 50.70 -117.52 48.67
N GLU A 153 49.85 -118.14 47.84
CA GLU A 153 49.00 -117.43 46.84
C GLU A 153 47.86 -116.51 47.41
N HIS A 154 47.23 -116.86 48.55
CA HIS A 154 46.00 -116.20 49.01
C HIS A 154 46.19 -114.79 49.59
N GLN A 155 47.36 -114.45 50.14
CA GLN A 155 47.57 -113.13 50.76
C GLN A 155 47.68 -112.00 49.74
N VAL A 156 48.14 -112.28 48.52
CA VAL A 156 48.40 -111.25 47.49
C VAL A 156 47.10 -110.65 46.95
N LYS A 157 46.06 -111.47 46.72
CA LYS A 157 44.80 -111.04 46.08
C LYS A 157 43.96 -110.05 46.90
N PHE A 158 43.93 -110.14 48.24
CA PHE A 158 43.10 -109.23 49.06
C PHE A 158 43.57 -107.77 49.01
N ALA A 159 44.88 -107.57 48.94
CA ALA A 159 45.46 -106.22 48.88
C ALA A 159 45.07 -105.48 47.58
N GLU A 160 44.91 -106.21 46.47
CA GLU A 160 44.50 -105.64 45.18
C GLU A 160 43.03 -105.18 45.19
N ASP A 161 42.11 -105.95 45.77
CA ASP A 161 40.68 -105.61 45.81
C ASP A 161 40.40 -104.34 46.65
N VAL A 162 41.10 -104.13 47.77
CA VAL A 162 40.95 -102.90 48.58
C VAL A 162 41.43 -101.66 47.81
N GLY A 163 42.53 -101.78 47.06
CA GLY A 163 43.04 -100.70 46.21
C GLY A 163 42.02 -100.24 45.17
N THR A 164 41.25 -101.17 44.61
CA THR A 164 40.25 -100.88 43.57
C THR A 164 39.10 -99.99 44.09
N ILE A 165 38.63 -100.20 45.33
CA ILE A 165 37.55 -99.39 45.92
C ILE A 165 38.01 -97.96 46.20
N LEU A 166 39.24 -97.77 46.69
CA LEU A 166 39.78 -96.44 46.99
C LEU A 166 39.86 -95.57 45.74
N VAL A 167 40.24 -96.15 44.60
CA VAL A 167 40.23 -95.44 43.30
C VAL A 167 38.81 -95.02 42.94
N ALA A 168 37.83 -95.94 43.01
CA ALA A 168 36.43 -95.62 42.71
C ALA A 168 35.87 -94.48 43.57
N VAL A 169 36.20 -94.42 44.87
CA VAL A 169 35.76 -93.33 45.77
C VAL A 169 36.39 -91.99 45.38
N SER A 170 37.67 -91.98 45.02
CA SER A 170 38.37 -90.75 44.59
C SER A 170 37.81 -90.16 43.29
N GLU A 171 37.25 -91.01 42.43
CA GLU A 171 36.57 -90.61 41.19
C GLU A 171 35.09 -90.25 41.38
N GLY A 172 34.60 -90.25 42.63
CA GLY A 172 33.21 -89.93 42.96
C GLY A 172 32.22 -91.07 42.78
N ALA A 173 32.67 -92.27 42.42
CA ALA A 173 31.86 -93.48 42.28
C ALA A 173 31.60 -94.16 43.64
N LEU A 174 30.87 -93.47 44.52
CA LEU A 174 30.51 -93.92 45.89
C LEU A 174 29.57 -95.15 45.93
N THR A 175 29.21 -95.74 44.78
CA THR A 175 28.35 -96.93 44.67
C THR A 175 29.13 -98.24 44.50
N HIS A 176 30.45 -98.20 44.30
CA HIS A 176 31.26 -99.41 44.19
C HIS A 176 31.39 -100.14 45.55
N ARG A 177 31.37 -101.47 45.56
CA ARG A 177 31.33 -102.28 46.81
C ARG A 177 32.30 -103.46 46.74
N MET A 178 32.94 -103.82 47.85
CA MET A 178 33.76 -105.05 47.95
C MET A 178 32.86 -106.28 47.98
N ASP A 179 33.25 -107.32 47.24
CA ASP A 179 32.65 -108.66 47.35
C ASP A 179 33.26 -109.42 48.52
N SER A 180 32.57 -109.41 49.66
CA SER A 180 33.03 -110.08 50.87
C SER A 180 33.15 -111.60 50.71
N ASN A 181 32.42 -112.24 49.78
CA ASN A 181 32.33 -113.70 49.68
C ASN A 181 33.61 -114.37 49.16
N LYS A 182 34.56 -113.61 48.58
CA LYS A 182 35.85 -114.13 48.08
C LYS A 182 36.86 -114.49 49.16
N TYR A 183 36.58 -114.15 50.41
CA TYR A 183 37.54 -114.14 51.50
C TYR A 183 37.08 -114.97 52.70
N ASN A 184 38.01 -115.69 53.34
CA ASN A 184 37.74 -116.47 54.55
C ASN A 184 38.21 -115.74 55.81
N PHE A 185 37.47 -115.93 56.91
CA PHE A 185 37.77 -115.44 58.26
C PHE A 185 37.97 -113.90 58.29
N ILE A 186 39.12 -113.42 58.76
CA ILE A 186 39.41 -111.99 59.00
C ILE A 186 39.24 -111.11 57.75
N LEU A 187 39.50 -111.66 56.56
CA LEU A 187 39.44 -110.88 55.32
C LEU A 187 37.98 -110.60 54.86
N ASN A 188 36.99 -111.41 55.27
CA ASN A 188 35.56 -111.19 54.97
C ASN A 188 34.97 -110.00 55.75
N GLU A 189 35.24 -109.92 57.05
CA GLU A 189 34.71 -108.87 57.92
C GLU A 189 35.23 -107.48 57.53
N SER A 190 36.48 -107.41 57.09
CA SER A 190 37.09 -106.17 56.62
C SER A 190 36.38 -105.63 55.36
N ALA A 191 35.95 -106.49 54.44
CA ALA A 191 35.23 -106.10 53.23
C ALA A 191 33.84 -105.51 53.52
N LYS A 192 33.12 -106.03 54.52
CA LYS A 192 31.81 -105.50 54.92
C LYS A 192 31.90 -104.09 55.52
N GLY A 193 32.93 -103.83 56.34
CA GLY A 193 33.15 -102.53 56.96
C GLY A 193 33.35 -101.39 55.94
N VAL A 194 34.05 -101.67 54.84
CA VAL A 194 34.25 -100.70 53.74
C VAL A 194 32.91 -100.32 53.09
N ASN A 195 32.01 -101.29 52.89
CA ASN A 195 30.71 -101.05 52.26
C ASN A 195 29.79 -100.14 53.10
N MET A 196 29.75 -100.33 54.43
CA MET A 196 28.91 -99.51 55.32
C MET A 196 29.30 -98.01 55.32
N LEU A 197 30.58 -97.71 55.14
CA LEU A 197 31.09 -96.33 55.14
C LEU A 197 30.61 -95.56 53.90
N LEU A 198 30.48 -96.24 52.75
CA LEU A 198 30.04 -95.64 51.49
C LEU A 198 28.54 -95.29 51.49
N ASP A 199 27.72 -96.09 52.16
CA ASP A 199 26.28 -95.81 52.27
C ASP A 199 25.99 -94.51 53.04
N ALA A 200 26.76 -94.21 54.10
CA ALA A 200 26.60 -92.99 54.89
C ALA A 200 26.93 -91.71 54.09
N MET A 201 27.91 -91.76 53.18
CA MET A 201 28.28 -90.60 52.36
C MET A 201 27.21 -90.23 51.32
N LEU A 202 26.57 -91.23 50.69
CA LEU A 202 25.54 -91.00 49.66
C LEU A 202 24.30 -90.26 50.23
N PHE A 203 23.93 -90.51 51.48
CA PHE A 203 22.77 -89.89 52.12
C PHE A 203 22.90 -88.36 52.29
N LEU A 204 24.07 -87.85 52.71
CA LEU A 204 24.31 -86.42 52.94
C LEU A 204 24.30 -85.60 51.64
N ILE A 205 24.89 -86.14 50.57
CA ILE A 205 24.96 -85.47 49.26
C ILE A 205 23.55 -85.27 48.69
N GLY A 206 22.65 -86.22 48.89
CA GLY A 206 21.25 -86.12 48.45
C GLY A 206 20.52 -84.90 49.02
N ARG A 207 20.75 -84.59 50.30
CA ARG A 207 20.05 -83.54 51.05
C ARG A 207 20.53 -82.11 50.74
N ILE A 208 21.81 -81.92 50.41
CA ILE A 208 22.36 -80.59 50.06
C ILE A 208 21.77 -80.08 48.74
N ARG A 209 21.59 -80.97 47.77
CA ARG A 209 21.01 -80.64 46.45
C ARG A 209 19.58 -80.08 46.56
N GLU A 210 18.75 -80.65 47.43
CA GLU A 210 17.37 -80.20 47.69
C GLU A 210 17.32 -78.74 48.23
N GLY A 211 18.38 -78.26 48.88
CA GLY A 211 18.53 -76.87 49.36
C GLY A 211 18.65 -75.83 48.26
N PHE A 212 19.50 -76.10 47.27
CA PHE A 212 19.78 -75.14 46.20
C PHE A 212 18.63 -75.04 45.18
N GLU A 213 17.92 -76.14 44.93
CA GLU A 213 16.78 -76.14 44.00
C GLU A 213 15.63 -75.21 44.44
N ASN A 214 15.41 -75.02 45.74
CA ASN A 214 14.37 -74.11 46.26
C ASN A 214 14.73 -72.63 46.04
N ILE A 215 16.02 -72.26 46.16
CA ILE A 215 16.48 -70.89 45.91
C ILE A 215 16.32 -70.53 44.43
N GLU A 216 16.64 -71.47 43.53
CA GLU A 216 16.51 -71.28 42.08
C GLU A 216 15.06 -70.95 41.67
N ARG A 217 14.08 -71.60 42.31
CA ARG A 217 12.64 -71.38 42.02
C ARG A 217 12.05 -70.16 42.73
N GLY A 218 12.79 -69.54 43.66
CA GLY A 218 12.23 -68.50 44.53
C GLY A 218 11.16 -69.04 45.49
N GLU A 219 11.26 -70.31 45.90
CA GLU A 219 10.31 -70.98 46.80
C GLU A 219 10.86 -71.02 48.24
N GLN A 220 9.96 -71.13 49.23
CA GLN A 220 10.37 -71.35 50.62
C GLN A 220 11.01 -72.73 50.79
N PHE A 221 12.13 -72.81 51.53
CA PHE A 221 12.81 -74.08 51.79
C PHE A 221 11.94 -75.05 52.62
N GLN A 222 11.55 -76.20 52.06
CA GLN A 222 10.76 -77.25 52.72
C GLN A 222 11.47 -78.63 52.71
N THR A 223 11.37 -79.39 53.81
CA THR A 223 11.94 -80.76 53.93
C THR A 223 10.85 -81.82 54.05
N LYS A 224 10.88 -82.89 53.26
CA LYS A 224 9.98 -84.06 53.41
C LYS A 224 10.52 -85.07 54.46
N GLY A 225 9.75 -85.32 55.52
CA GLY A 225 9.96 -86.39 56.53
C GLY A 225 10.18 -85.92 57.98
N GLU A 226 9.56 -86.60 58.94
CA GLU A 226 9.81 -86.48 60.39
C GLU A 226 11.17 -87.10 60.74
N ASP A 227 12.25 -86.34 60.54
CA ASP A 227 13.53 -86.72 61.08
C ASP A 227 14.20 -85.44 61.61
N GLU A 228 14.17 -85.27 62.94
CA GLU A 228 14.89 -84.21 63.64
C GLU A 228 16.40 -84.50 63.54
N GLY A 229 16.97 -84.20 62.37
CA GLY A 229 18.38 -84.49 62.12
C GLY A 229 19.27 -83.81 63.16
N LYS A 230 19.99 -84.64 63.91
CA LYS A 230 20.94 -84.22 64.94
C LYS A 230 22.26 -83.78 64.29
N GLY A 231 22.97 -82.84 64.92
CA GLY A 231 24.28 -82.38 64.49
C GLY A 231 24.26 -81.32 63.38
N GLU A 232 25.16 -81.46 62.40
CA GLU A 232 25.44 -80.44 61.38
C GLU A 232 24.29 -80.18 60.39
N TRP A 233 23.36 -81.12 60.21
CA TRP A 233 22.20 -80.94 59.31
C TRP A 233 21.24 -79.82 59.77
N LYS A 234 20.99 -79.68 61.07
CA LYS A 234 20.08 -78.66 61.61
C LYS A 234 20.57 -77.24 61.34
N LYS A 235 21.90 -77.01 61.42
CA LYS A 235 22.50 -75.72 61.10
C LYS A 235 22.30 -75.38 59.62
N MET A 236 22.55 -76.34 58.73
CA MET A 236 22.42 -76.18 57.28
C MET A 236 20.99 -75.78 56.86
N LYS A 237 19.97 -76.44 57.42
CA LYS A 237 18.55 -76.13 57.17
C LYS A 237 18.19 -74.67 57.51
N ASN A 238 18.62 -74.16 58.66
CA ASN A 238 18.31 -72.79 59.09
C ASN A 238 18.93 -71.72 58.17
N THR A 239 20.13 -71.98 57.64
CA THR A 239 20.80 -71.07 56.70
C THR A 239 20.03 -70.96 55.39
N PHE A 240 19.52 -72.08 54.84
CA PHE A 240 18.72 -72.07 53.62
C PHE A 240 17.42 -71.28 53.79
N THR A 241 16.67 -71.49 54.88
CA THR A 241 15.42 -70.75 55.14
C THR A 241 15.62 -69.23 55.24
N THR A 242 16.68 -68.78 55.90
CA THR A 242 16.96 -67.34 56.07
C THR A 242 17.25 -66.65 54.73
N CYS A 243 17.89 -67.35 53.79
CA CYS A 243 18.22 -66.81 52.48
C CYS A 243 16.97 -66.60 51.61
N THR A 244 16.07 -67.58 51.59
CA THR A 244 14.83 -67.52 50.80
C THR A 244 13.88 -66.41 51.27
N ASP A 245 13.76 -66.17 52.58
CA ASP A 245 12.85 -65.15 53.11
C ASP A 245 13.29 -63.71 52.76
N CYS A 246 14.60 -63.44 52.69
CA CYS A 246 15.12 -62.10 52.38
C CYS A 246 14.89 -61.72 50.92
N LEU A 247 15.05 -62.66 49.99
CA LEU A 247 14.81 -62.45 48.55
C LEU A 247 13.34 -62.14 48.25
N LEU A 248 12.42 -62.90 48.85
CA LEU A 248 10.97 -62.70 48.65
C LEU A 248 10.49 -61.33 49.18
N ALA A 249 11.05 -60.84 50.28
CA ALA A 249 10.73 -59.52 50.82
C ALA A 249 11.16 -58.37 49.88
N MET A 250 12.31 -58.49 49.22
CA MET A 250 12.83 -57.43 48.34
C MET A 250 12.01 -57.27 47.06
N VAL A 251 11.60 -58.40 46.45
CA VAL A 251 10.73 -58.39 45.25
C VAL A 251 9.42 -57.64 45.53
N LYS A 252 8.85 -57.82 46.73
CA LYS A 252 7.62 -57.15 47.14
C LYS A 252 7.77 -55.63 47.25
N GLU A 253 8.86 -55.14 47.84
CA GLU A 253 9.14 -53.70 47.96
C GLU A 253 9.34 -53.04 46.58
N VAL A 254 10.12 -53.66 45.69
CA VAL A 254 10.34 -53.14 44.32
C VAL A 254 9.04 -53.04 43.52
N ASN A 255 8.16 -54.04 43.63
CA ASN A 255 6.84 -54.01 42.98
C ASN A 255 5.95 -52.88 43.52
N THR A 256 6.05 -52.56 44.80
CA THR A 256 5.26 -51.50 45.45
C THR A 256 5.69 -50.11 44.92
N LEU A 257 7.00 -49.85 44.85
CA LEU A 257 7.53 -48.61 44.28
C LEU A 257 7.19 -48.46 42.79
N THR A 258 7.27 -49.56 42.04
CA THR A 258 6.95 -49.55 40.60
C THR A 258 5.46 -49.26 40.36
N ALA A 259 4.56 -49.78 41.21
CA ALA A 259 3.13 -49.47 41.14
C ALA A 259 2.86 -47.98 41.42
N ALA A 260 3.46 -47.43 42.48
CA ALA A 260 3.31 -46.01 42.83
C ALA A 260 3.82 -45.08 41.72
N ALA A 261 4.96 -45.41 41.09
CA ALA A 261 5.48 -44.64 39.96
C ALA A 261 4.56 -44.68 38.72
N LYS A 262 3.91 -45.83 38.43
CA LYS A 262 2.91 -45.93 37.35
C LYS A 262 1.67 -45.08 37.61
N GLU A 263 1.29 -44.91 38.88
CA GLU A 263 0.18 -44.04 39.29
C GLU A 263 0.59 -42.55 39.37
N GLY A 264 1.84 -42.21 39.02
CA GLY A 264 2.35 -40.84 39.09
C GLY A 264 2.71 -40.38 40.50
N ASN A 265 2.60 -41.24 41.51
CA ASN A 265 3.00 -40.95 42.87
C ASN A 265 4.48 -41.28 43.08
N LEU A 266 5.35 -40.38 42.64
CA LEU A 266 6.79 -40.50 42.81
C LEU A 266 7.25 -40.28 44.26
N SER A 267 6.37 -39.88 45.18
CA SER A 267 6.72 -39.57 46.58
C SER A 267 6.82 -40.80 47.49
N VAL A 268 6.39 -41.98 47.02
CA VAL A 268 6.48 -43.24 47.79
C VAL A 268 7.95 -43.69 47.91
N ARG A 269 8.36 -44.13 49.10
CA ARG A 269 9.71 -44.61 49.41
C ARG A 269 9.65 -45.98 50.09
N SER A 270 10.62 -46.85 49.80
CA SER A 270 10.78 -48.12 50.51
C SER A 270 11.77 -47.96 51.66
N ASP A 271 11.54 -48.70 52.74
CA ASP A 271 12.35 -48.67 53.95
C ASP A 271 13.57 -49.59 53.82
N ALA A 272 14.73 -48.99 53.56
CA ALA A 272 16.00 -49.70 53.41
C ALA A 272 16.45 -50.42 54.70
N SER A 273 15.96 -50.00 55.88
CA SER A 273 16.38 -50.59 57.17
C SER A 273 15.89 -52.02 57.38
N LYS A 274 14.92 -52.48 56.59
CA LYS A 274 14.41 -53.87 56.61
C LYS A 274 15.37 -54.90 56.01
N PHE A 275 16.44 -54.46 55.36
CA PHE A 275 17.39 -55.31 54.62
C PHE A 275 18.81 -55.20 55.20
N LYS A 276 19.65 -56.21 54.96
CA LYS A 276 21.04 -56.24 55.46
C LYS A 276 22.04 -56.36 54.31
N GLY A 277 23.18 -55.68 54.43
CA GLY A 277 24.24 -55.70 53.42
C GLY A 277 23.77 -55.12 52.09
N VAL A 278 24.23 -55.71 50.98
CA VAL A 278 23.99 -55.24 49.60
C VAL A 278 22.50 -55.03 49.28
N TRP A 279 21.59 -55.77 49.93
CA TRP A 279 20.15 -55.63 49.74
C TRP A 279 19.59 -54.27 50.21
N ALA A 280 20.17 -53.67 51.25
CA ALA A 280 19.78 -52.33 51.72
C ALA A 280 20.28 -51.23 50.75
N ASP A 281 21.47 -51.41 50.17
CA ASP A 281 22.07 -50.47 49.23
C ASP A 281 21.21 -50.32 47.96
N ILE A 282 20.61 -51.42 47.47
CA ILE A 282 19.70 -51.40 46.30
C ILE A 282 18.46 -50.54 46.59
N VAL A 283 17.82 -50.71 47.76
CA VAL A 283 16.62 -49.94 48.13
C VAL A 283 16.96 -48.45 48.30
N SER A 284 18.11 -48.13 48.89
CA SER A 284 18.58 -46.74 49.03
C SER A 284 18.86 -46.08 47.67
N GLY A 285 19.48 -46.80 46.73
CA GLY A 285 19.74 -46.30 45.38
C GLY A 285 18.48 -45.96 44.60
N ILE A 286 17.41 -46.75 44.73
CA ILE A 286 16.12 -46.48 44.08
C ILE A 286 15.48 -45.20 44.65
N ASN A 287 15.54 -44.99 45.97
CA ASN A 287 15.00 -43.78 46.60
C ASN A 287 15.74 -42.50 46.13
N ALA A 288 17.08 -42.54 46.04
CA ALA A 288 17.87 -41.40 45.56
C ALA A 288 17.61 -41.04 44.09
N MET A 289 17.34 -42.05 43.24
CA MET A 289 16.92 -41.82 41.86
C MET A 289 15.59 -41.05 41.80
N LEU A 290 14.61 -41.42 42.63
CA LEU A 290 13.31 -40.74 42.70
C LEU A 290 13.46 -39.27 43.14
N ASP A 291 14.30 -38.98 44.14
CA ASP A 291 14.55 -37.61 44.60
C ASP A 291 15.14 -36.72 43.49
N THR A 292 16.05 -37.28 42.68
CA THR A 292 16.69 -36.56 41.56
C THR A 292 15.68 -36.12 40.48
N VAL A 293 14.55 -36.82 40.34
CA VAL A 293 13.52 -36.52 39.34
C VAL A 293 12.40 -35.63 39.89
N ILE A 294 12.01 -35.81 41.17
CA ILE A 294 10.88 -35.08 41.77
C ILE A 294 11.14 -33.59 41.93
N THR A 295 12.34 -33.20 42.37
CA THR A 295 12.64 -31.79 42.67
C THR A 295 12.43 -30.87 41.45
N PRO A 296 13.01 -31.14 40.26
CA PRO A 296 12.75 -30.34 39.06
C PRO A 296 11.28 -30.33 38.62
N LEU A 297 10.58 -31.47 38.72
CA LEU A 297 9.17 -31.56 38.33
C LEU A 297 8.29 -30.68 39.23
N ASN A 298 8.57 -30.62 40.53
CA ASN A 298 7.86 -29.73 41.45
C ASN A 298 8.13 -28.25 41.17
N GLU A 299 9.40 -27.85 40.94
CA GLU A 299 9.73 -26.46 40.61
C GLU A 299 9.07 -26.03 39.29
N ILE A 300 9.07 -26.89 38.27
CA ILE A 300 8.37 -26.63 37.00
C ILE A 300 6.86 -26.51 37.23
N SER A 301 6.26 -27.39 38.04
CA SER A 301 4.84 -27.30 38.34
C SER A 301 4.49 -26.00 39.05
N GLU A 302 5.33 -25.50 39.95
CA GLU A 302 5.13 -24.22 40.63
C GLU A 302 5.21 -23.05 39.63
N VAL A 303 6.21 -23.06 38.74
CA VAL A 303 6.35 -22.05 37.68
C VAL A 303 5.16 -22.06 36.72
N LEU A 304 4.67 -23.24 36.33
CA LEU A 304 3.48 -23.38 35.48
C LEU A 304 2.19 -22.95 36.20
N ASN A 305 2.07 -23.18 37.51
CA ASN A 305 0.95 -22.65 38.29
C ASN A 305 0.97 -21.12 38.32
N ARG A 306 2.14 -20.51 38.55
CA ARG A 306 2.27 -19.04 38.48
C ARG A 306 1.98 -18.49 37.09
N GLN A 307 2.37 -19.22 36.03
CA GLN A 307 1.97 -18.90 34.66
C GLN A 307 0.43 -18.93 34.48
N ALA A 308 -0.26 -19.92 35.04
CA ALA A 308 -1.72 -20.01 35.00
C ALA A 308 -2.41 -18.87 35.78
N GLU A 309 -1.73 -18.31 36.79
CA GLU A 309 -2.14 -17.11 37.51
C GLU A 309 -1.74 -15.80 36.81
N ASN A 310 -1.31 -15.87 35.54
CA ASN A 310 -0.85 -14.76 34.72
C ASN A 310 0.47 -14.10 35.19
N ASP A 311 1.28 -14.79 35.99
CA ASP A 311 2.59 -14.32 36.43
C ASP A 311 3.72 -14.97 35.63
N LEU A 312 4.21 -14.24 34.62
CA LEU A 312 5.28 -14.68 33.73
C LEU A 312 6.67 -14.22 34.20
N THR A 313 6.77 -13.64 35.39
CA THR A 313 8.05 -13.09 35.92
C THR A 313 8.95 -14.17 36.52
N VAL A 314 8.39 -15.34 36.78
CA VAL A 314 9.02 -16.45 37.51
C VAL A 314 9.72 -17.39 36.54
N LYS A 315 10.85 -17.95 36.95
CA LYS A 315 11.63 -18.87 36.12
C LYS A 315 11.99 -20.10 36.94
N VAL A 316 12.13 -21.24 36.26
CA VAL A 316 12.77 -22.42 36.83
C VAL A 316 14.25 -22.08 37.00
N SER A 317 14.74 -22.15 38.24
CA SER A 317 16.02 -21.60 38.68
C SER A 317 17.04 -22.68 39.04
N GLY A 318 16.59 -23.89 39.41
CA GLY A 318 17.46 -24.99 39.83
C GLY A 318 18.57 -25.34 38.83
N ASP A 319 19.70 -25.82 39.37
CA ASP A 319 20.84 -26.30 38.57
C ASP A 319 20.65 -27.78 38.22
N TYR A 320 20.17 -28.01 36.99
CA TYR A 320 19.83 -29.33 36.48
C TYR A 320 20.73 -29.70 35.30
N LYS A 321 20.84 -31.00 35.02
CA LYS A 321 21.68 -31.54 33.93
C LYS A 321 20.86 -32.43 33.00
N GLY A 322 21.34 -32.61 31.78
CA GLY A 322 20.71 -33.48 30.78
C GLY A 322 19.27 -33.06 30.45
N GLU A 323 18.35 -34.03 30.44
CA GLU A 323 16.95 -33.80 30.06
C GLU A 323 16.20 -32.83 30.99
N LEU A 324 16.58 -32.77 32.28
CA LEU A 324 15.96 -31.84 33.23
C LEU A 324 16.37 -30.38 32.98
N LEU A 325 17.60 -30.14 32.49
CA LEU A 325 18.03 -28.83 32.03
C LEU A 325 17.23 -28.39 30.80
N ARG A 326 17.05 -29.30 29.83
CA ARG A 326 16.25 -29.04 28.63
C ARG A 326 14.81 -28.65 28.99
N LEU A 327 14.22 -29.31 29.97
CA LEU A 327 12.86 -29.00 30.44
C LEU A 327 12.78 -27.61 31.09
N LYS A 328 13.76 -27.24 31.93
CA LYS A 328 13.92 -25.87 32.45
C LYS A 328 13.99 -24.83 31.32
N GLU A 329 14.86 -25.05 30.33
CA GLU A 329 15.07 -24.12 29.23
C GLU A 329 13.82 -23.94 28.37
N VAL A 330 13.11 -25.02 28.04
CA VAL A 330 11.87 -24.97 27.27
C VAL A 330 10.77 -24.21 28.02
N THR A 331 10.59 -24.49 29.31
CA THR A 331 9.61 -23.79 30.16
C THR A 331 9.93 -22.30 30.25
N ASN A 332 11.18 -21.95 30.57
CA ASN A 332 11.61 -20.55 30.66
C ASN A 332 11.44 -19.80 29.34
N ARG A 333 11.83 -20.42 28.21
CA ARG A 333 11.67 -19.83 26.87
C ARG A 333 10.20 -19.63 26.50
N SER A 334 9.31 -20.53 26.90
CA SER A 334 7.85 -20.37 26.69
C SER A 334 7.32 -19.11 27.40
N LEU A 335 7.72 -18.90 28.65
CA LEU A 335 7.36 -17.70 29.42
C LEU A 335 7.88 -16.42 28.77
N ASP A 336 9.13 -16.42 28.28
CA ASP A 336 9.70 -15.26 27.58
C ASP A 336 8.95 -14.95 26.29
N ASN A 337 8.61 -15.97 25.50
CA ASN A 337 7.84 -15.79 24.28
C ASN A 337 6.45 -15.20 24.55
N GLN A 338 5.74 -15.69 25.57
CA GLN A 338 4.43 -15.15 25.96
C GLN A 338 4.55 -13.71 26.47
N ALA A 339 5.54 -13.42 27.32
CA ALA A 339 5.79 -12.06 27.80
C ALA A 339 6.11 -11.09 26.65
N ALA A 340 6.88 -11.52 25.64
CA ALA A 340 7.18 -10.71 24.47
C ALA A 340 5.94 -10.43 23.61
N VAL A 341 5.04 -11.41 23.42
CA VAL A 341 3.77 -11.20 22.73
C VAL A 341 2.90 -10.19 23.48
N LEU A 342 2.80 -10.30 24.81
CA LEU A 342 2.03 -9.37 25.63
C LEU A 342 2.60 -7.94 25.58
N LYS A 343 3.93 -7.78 25.58
CA LYS A 343 4.57 -6.45 25.37
C LYS A 343 4.16 -5.85 24.02
N LYS A 344 4.20 -6.62 22.93
CA LYS A 344 3.76 -6.18 21.60
C LYS A 344 2.27 -5.81 21.59
N LEU A 345 1.42 -6.61 22.23
CA LEU A 345 -0.01 -6.30 22.33
C LEU A 345 -0.27 -4.99 23.09
N ARG A 346 0.49 -4.68 24.16
CA ARG A 346 0.38 -3.37 24.84
C ARG A 346 0.70 -2.20 23.92
N LEU A 347 1.74 -2.34 23.08
CA LEU A 347 2.12 -1.30 22.12
C LEU A 347 1.02 -1.10 21.07
N VAL A 348 0.55 -2.17 20.44
CA VAL A 348 -0.52 -2.12 19.43
C VAL A 348 -1.82 -1.55 20.02
N SER A 349 -2.19 -1.90 21.26
CA SER A 349 -3.36 -1.31 21.91
C SER A 349 -3.23 0.21 22.13
N ASN A 350 -2.04 0.71 22.47
CA ASN A 350 -1.82 2.15 22.59
C ASN A 350 -1.85 2.84 21.21
N GLU A 351 -1.18 2.27 20.20
CA GLU A 351 -1.22 2.79 18.82
C GLU A 351 -2.65 2.84 18.26
N LEU A 352 -3.51 1.85 18.58
CA LEU A 352 -4.92 1.84 18.19
C LEU A 352 -5.75 2.90 18.93
N LEU A 353 -5.44 3.21 20.19
CA LEU A 353 -6.09 4.30 20.92
C LEU A 353 -5.74 5.64 20.28
N ASP A 354 -4.45 5.88 20.02
CA ASP A 354 -3.97 7.10 19.36
C ASP A 354 -4.57 7.24 17.94
N SER A 355 -4.65 6.13 17.21
CA SER A 355 -5.30 6.09 15.88
C SER A 355 -6.79 6.41 15.94
N GLY A 356 -7.49 5.97 17.00
CA GLY A 356 -8.90 6.28 17.23
C GLY A 356 -9.12 7.77 17.48
N GLU A 357 -8.27 8.40 18.31
CA GLU A 357 -8.32 9.83 18.58
C GLU A 357 -7.99 10.67 17.33
N GLN A 358 -6.99 10.26 16.55
CA GLN A 358 -6.66 10.90 15.28
C GLN A 358 -7.80 10.80 14.27
N LEU A 359 -8.49 9.66 14.19
CA LEU A 359 -9.67 9.48 13.34
C LEU A 359 -10.82 10.40 13.76
N GLU A 360 -11.05 10.57 15.06
CA GLU A 360 -12.07 11.48 15.57
C GLU A 360 -11.76 12.94 15.20
N GLN A 361 -10.53 13.39 15.43
CA GLN A 361 -10.09 14.74 15.06
C GLN A 361 -10.16 14.99 13.55
N ALA A 362 -9.65 14.06 12.75
CA ALA A 362 -9.73 14.15 11.29
C ALA A 362 -11.19 14.20 10.82
N SER A 363 -12.08 13.48 11.52
CA SER A 363 -13.49 13.47 11.19
C SER A 363 -14.19 14.78 11.48
N GLN A 364 -13.90 15.40 12.63
CA GLN A 364 -14.43 16.72 12.98
C GLN A 364 -13.94 17.80 12.00
N GLN A 365 -12.67 17.73 11.58
CA GLN A 365 -12.13 18.64 10.57
C GLN A 365 -12.82 18.47 9.22
N ALA A 366 -13.07 17.22 8.79
CA ALA A 366 -13.79 16.93 7.56
C ALA A 366 -15.24 17.42 7.61
N GLU A 367 -15.94 17.25 8.74
CA GLU A 367 -17.29 17.78 8.95
C GLU A 367 -17.32 19.32 8.83
N GLN A 368 -16.38 20.01 9.49
CA GLN A 368 -16.27 21.46 9.38
C GLN A 368 -15.98 21.93 7.95
N ALA A 369 -15.07 21.26 7.24
CA ALA A 369 -14.77 21.55 5.83
C ALA A 369 -15.99 21.32 4.94
N THR A 370 -16.78 20.28 5.21
CA THR A 370 -18.01 19.95 4.46
C THR A 370 -19.08 21.02 4.68
N HIS A 371 -19.22 21.55 5.89
CA HIS A 371 -20.09 22.71 6.15
C HIS A 371 -19.65 23.95 5.38
N GLN A 372 -18.35 24.25 5.35
CA GLN A 372 -17.83 25.38 4.57
C GLN A 372 -18.07 25.19 3.06
N ILE A 373 -17.96 23.96 2.55
CA ILE A 373 -18.28 23.63 1.16
C ILE A 373 -19.77 23.89 0.90
N ALA A 374 -20.67 23.46 1.78
CA ALA A 374 -22.10 23.70 1.65
C ALA A 374 -22.45 25.20 1.64
N ASP A 375 -21.85 25.98 2.54
CA ASP A 375 -22.05 27.43 2.58
C ASP A 375 -21.54 28.12 1.29
N ALA A 376 -20.33 27.75 0.83
CA ALA A 376 -19.76 28.26 -0.41
C ALA A 376 -20.61 27.88 -1.63
N SER A 377 -21.10 26.64 -1.68
CA SER A 377 -22.03 26.12 -2.68
C SER A 377 -23.30 26.99 -2.73
N GLN A 378 -23.94 27.22 -1.59
CA GLN A 378 -25.14 28.07 -1.52
C GLN A 378 -24.87 29.51 -1.98
N GLN A 379 -23.70 30.06 -1.67
CA GLN A 379 -23.29 31.38 -2.14
C GLN A 379 -23.12 31.41 -3.68
N VAL A 380 -22.54 30.36 -4.28
CA VAL A 380 -22.42 30.22 -5.74
C VAL A 380 -23.80 30.14 -6.40
N SER A 381 -24.73 29.35 -5.85
CA SER A 381 -26.11 29.28 -6.39
C SER A 381 -26.81 30.63 -6.34
N ARG A 382 -26.70 31.38 -5.23
CA ARG A 382 -27.26 32.74 -5.15
C ARG A 382 -26.63 33.67 -6.19
N GLY A 383 -25.31 33.63 -6.33
CA GLY A 383 -24.60 34.39 -7.36
C GLY A 383 -25.05 34.04 -8.78
N ALA A 384 -25.26 32.75 -9.07
CA ALA A 384 -25.78 32.30 -10.35
C ALA A 384 -27.21 32.80 -10.62
N ALA A 385 -28.09 32.79 -9.61
CA ALA A 385 -29.45 33.32 -9.73
C ALA A 385 -29.47 34.85 -9.93
N GLU A 386 -28.63 35.58 -9.21
CA GLU A 386 -28.44 37.03 -9.40
C GLU A 386 -27.89 37.33 -10.80
N GLN A 387 -26.92 36.54 -11.27
CA GLN A 387 -26.35 36.66 -12.61
C GLN A 387 -27.41 36.41 -13.69
N ALA A 388 -28.26 35.37 -13.55
CA ALA A 388 -29.37 35.10 -14.46
C ALA A 388 -30.37 36.27 -14.53
N THR A 389 -30.71 36.84 -13.37
CA THR A 389 -31.58 38.03 -13.29
C THR A 389 -30.93 39.24 -13.96
N SER A 390 -29.62 39.44 -13.77
CA SER A 390 -28.87 40.51 -14.41
C SER A 390 -28.87 40.35 -15.93
N MET A 391 -28.68 39.12 -16.44
CA MET A 391 -28.75 38.82 -17.87
C MET A 391 -30.12 39.13 -18.48
N GLN A 392 -31.22 38.84 -17.78
CA GLN A 392 -32.57 39.23 -18.23
C GLN A 392 -32.72 40.75 -18.36
N ASN A 393 -32.19 41.51 -17.40
CA ASN A 393 -32.21 42.97 -17.45
C ASN A 393 -31.34 43.50 -18.61
N THR A 394 -30.17 42.89 -18.85
CA THR A 394 -29.32 43.23 -20.01
C THR A 394 -30.01 42.93 -21.33
N MET A 395 -30.69 41.79 -21.47
CA MET A 395 -31.50 41.47 -22.67
C MET A 395 -32.57 42.52 -22.94
N LYS A 396 -33.29 42.95 -21.91
CA LYS A 396 -34.29 44.00 -22.03
C LYS A 396 -33.69 45.33 -22.49
N ALA A 397 -32.50 45.67 -21.98
CA ALA A 397 -31.76 46.86 -22.42
C ALA A 397 -31.32 46.74 -23.90
N ILE A 398 -30.91 45.56 -24.36
CA ILE A 398 -30.55 45.31 -25.77
C ILE A 398 -31.77 45.43 -26.68
N GLU A 399 -32.93 44.95 -26.25
CA GLU A 399 -34.19 45.10 -27.00
C GLU A 399 -34.58 46.57 -27.16
N GLN A 400 -34.46 47.34 -26.08
CA GLN A 400 -34.67 48.80 -26.11
C GLN A 400 -33.65 49.50 -27.01
N LEU A 401 -32.38 49.12 -26.93
CA LEU A 401 -31.31 49.64 -27.78
C LEU A 401 -31.57 49.33 -29.25
N THR A 402 -32.01 48.12 -29.59
CA THR A 402 -32.38 47.72 -30.95
C THR A 402 -33.54 48.55 -31.48
N THR A 403 -34.51 48.87 -30.63
CA THR A 403 -35.63 49.76 -30.98
C THR A 403 -35.14 51.18 -31.25
N ALA A 404 -34.24 51.71 -30.42
CA ALA A 404 -33.63 53.02 -30.62
C ALA A 404 -32.80 53.08 -31.93
N ILE A 405 -32.04 52.03 -32.23
CA ILE A 405 -31.29 51.92 -33.50
C ILE A 405 -32.24 52.01 -34.70
N LYS A 406 -33.37 51.30 -34.67
CA LYS A 406 -34.38 51.36 -35.75
C LYS A 406 -34.97 52.77 -35.91
N GLN A 407 -35.22 53.48 -34.81
CA GLN A 407 -35.70 54.85 -34.85
C GLN A 407 -34.67 55.81 -35.46
N ILE A 408 -33.38 55.67 -35.11
CA ILE A 408 -32.31 56.48 -35.68
C ILE A 408 -32.19 56.22 -37.19
N ALA A 409 -32.24 54.94 -37.61
CA ALA A 409 -32.19 54.59 -39.03
C ALA A 409 -33.37 55.18 -39.82
N ALA A 410 -34.60 55.09 -39.27
CA ALA A 410 -35.77 55.72 -39.86
C ALA A 410 -35.64 57.25 -39.95
N GLY A 411 -35.14 57.89 -38.88
CA GLY A 411 -34.89 59.34 -38.85
C GLY A 411 -33.84 59.78 -39.88
N ALA A 412 -32.76 59.01 -40.04
CA ALA A 412 -31.75 59.26 -41.08
C ALA A 412 -32.37 59.16 -42.50
N GLN A 413 -33.19 58.14 -42.75
CA GLN A 413 -33.91 57.97 -44.02
C GLN A 413 -34.85 59.16 -44.32
N GLU A 414 -35.61 59.61 -43.31
CA GLU A 414 -36.50 60.76 -43.43
C GLU A 414 -35.71 62.04 -43.71
N GLN A 415 -34.59 62.24 -43.02
CA GLN A 415 -33.71 63.39 -43.20
C GLN A 415 -33.08 63.42 -44.60
N ALA A 416 -32.69 62.27 -45.17
CA ALA A 416 -32.28 62.16 -46.58
C ALA A 416 -33.40 62.60 -47.54
N GLY A 417 -34.64 62.17 -47.28
CA GLY A 417 -35.81 62.57 -48.04
C GLY A 417 -36.07 64.09 -47.98
N MET A 418 -35.92 64.67 -46.79
CA MET A 418 -36.04 66.13 -46.58
C MET A 418 -34.92 66.89 -47.29
N MET A 419 -33.69 66.39 -47.31
CA MET A 419 -32.58 67.05 -48.02
C MET A 419 -32.82 67.09 -49.54
N ASN A 420 -33.31 66.01 -50.14
CA ASN A 420 -33.69 66.02 -51.56
C ASN A 420 -34.78 67.06 -51.85
N LYS A 421 -35.78 67.20 -50.97
CA LYS A 421 -36.80 68.26 -51.09
C LYS A 421 -36.18 69.66 -50.95
N ASN A 422 -35.25 69.85 -50.01
CA ASN A 422 -34.59 71.13 -49.78
C ASN A 422 -33.77 71.57 -51.00
N VAL A 423 -32.99 70.67 -51.59
CA VAL A 423 -32.23 70.94 -52.83
C VAL A 423 -33.15 71.39 -53.96
N ASN A 424 -34.31 70.73 -54.13
CA ASN A 424 -35.30 71.13 -55.13
C ASN A 424 -35.89 72.53 -54.87
N ILE A 425 -36.22 72.84 -53.62
CA ILE A 425 -36.75 74.16 -53.22
C ILE A 425 -35.70 75.25 -53.46
N VAL A 426 -34.45 75.02 -53.06
CA VAL A 426 -33.35 75.96 -53.27
C VAL A 426 -33.11 76.17 -54.77
N GLY A 427 -33.22 75.13 -55.59
CA GLY A 427 -33.19 75.24 -57.05
C GLY A 427 -34.30 76.12 -57.62
N GLN A 428 -35.54 75.99 -57.12
CA GLN A 428 -36.65 76.87 -57.50
C GLN A 428 -36.41 78.33 -57.09
N VAL A 429 -35.87 78.56 -55.89
CA VAL A 429 -35.49 79.90 -55.42
C VAL A 429 -34.40 80.51 -56.31
N SER A 430 -33.37 79.74 -56.68
CA SER A 430 -32.31 80.19 -57.60
C SER A 430 -32.87 80.60 -58.97
N SER A 431 -33.80 79.82 -59.52
CA SER A 431 -34.51 80.17 -60.77
C SER A 431 -35.33 81.46 -60.62
N ALA A 432 -36.06 81.63 -59.51
CA ALA A 432 -36.82 82.84 -59.23
C ALA A 432 -35.91 84.08 -59.10
N ILE A 433 -34.75 83.97 -58.44
CA ILE A 433 -33.74 85.02 -58.34
C ILE A 433 -33.22 85.43 -59.72
N THR A 434 -32.98 84.46 -60.60
CA THR A 434 -32.58 84.71 -62.00
C THR A 434 -33.67 85.49 -62.73
N GLN A 435 -34.93 85.13 -62.55
CA GLN A 435 -36.06 85.85 -63.16
C GLN A 435 -36.19 87.29 -62.61
N VAL A 436 -35.97 87.51 -61.31
CA VAL A 436 -35.92 88.85 -60.71
C VAL A 436 -34.78 89.68 -61.31
N SER A 437 -33.60 89.10 -61.52
CA SER A 437 -32.48 89.79 -62.18
C SER A 437 -32.81 90.19 -63.63
N VAL A 438 -33.52 89.35 -64.37
CA VAL A 438 -33.99 89.70 -65.72
C VAL A 438 -35.01 90.84 -65.67
N ASN A 439 -35.96 90.79 -64.74
CA ASN A 439 -37.01 91.79 -64.61
C ASN A 439 -36.46 93.15 -64.17
N THR A 440 -35.49 93.17 -63.24
CA THR A 440 -34.79 94.39 -62.84
C THR A 440 -34.03 95.00 -64.01
N GLY A 441 -33.30 94.21 -64.80
CA GLY A 441 -32.64 94.70 -66.02
C GLY A 441 -33.61 95.35 -67.01
N LYS A 442 -34.80 94.76 -67.21
CA LYS A 442 -35.86 95.36 -68.03
C LYS A 442 -36.40 96.67 -67.43
N ALA A 443 -36.65 96.70 -66.12
CA ALA A 443 -37.15 97.88 -65.43
C ALA A 443 -36.16 99.07 -65.50
N THR A 444 -34.86 98.82 -65.32
CA THR A 444 -33.81 99.83 -65.51
C THR A 444 -33.80 100.38 -66.94
N GLY A 445 -33.97 99.49 -67.93
CA GLY A 445 -34.07 99.88 -69.34
C GLY A 445 -35.26 100.81 -69.59
N SER A 446 -36.45 100.44 -69.10
CA SER A 446 -37.66 101.26 -69.21
C SER A 446 -37.54 102.61 -68.50
N ALA A 447 -36.98 102.65 -67.28
CA ALA A 447 -36.76 103.88 -66.53
C ALA A 447 -35.82 104.84 -67.29
N ARG A 448 -34.72 104.32 -67.87
CA ARG A 448 -33.79 105.11 -68.70
C ARG A 448 -34.45 105.64 -69.97
N ALA A 449 -35.27 104.82 -70.65
CA ALA A 449 -36.02 105.26 -71.82
C ALA A 449 -37.04 106.36 -71.48
N ALA A 450 -37.74 106.23 -70.35
CA ALA A 450 -38.67 107.24 -69.84
C ALA A 450 -37.94 108.55 -69.50
N MET A 451 -36.79 108.47 -68.80
CA MET A 451 -35.95 109.64 -68.52
C MET A 451 -35.53 110.36 -69.81
N GLN A 452 -35.03 109.63 -70.81
CA GLN A 452 -34.59 110.24 -72.06
C GLN A 452 -35.75 110.91 -72.80
N THR A 453 -36.92 110.27 -72.85
CA THR A 453 -38.11 110.80 -73.50
C THR A 453 -38.62 112.05 -72.78
N ALA A 454 -38.69 112.01 -71.45
CA ALA A 454 -39.11 113.16 -70.65
C ALA A 454 -38.13 114.34 -70.76
N ARG A 455 -36.82 114.05 -70.82
CA ARG A 455 -35.79 115.07 -71.02
C ARG A 455 -35.91 115.77 -72.37
N ASN A 456 -36.03 114.99 -73.45
CA ASN A 456 -36.26 115.55 -74.79
C ASN A 456 -37.57 116.36 -74.82
N GLY A 457 -38.63 115.86 -74.17
CA GLY A 457 -39.89 116.58 -74.01
C GLY A 457 -39.74 117.91 -73.29
N ALA A 458 -38.99 117.92 -72.18
CA ALA A 458 -38.79 119.12 -71.36
C ALA A 458 -38.01 120.19 -72.14
N GLU A 459 -37.02 119.80 -72.93
CA GLU A 459 -36.28 120.71 -73.82
C GLU A 459 -37.22 121.33 -74.88
N MET A 460 -38.09 120.54 -75.51
CA MET A 460 -39.08 121.05 -76.48
C MET A 460 -40.09 122.02 -75.85
N VAL A 461 -40.57 121.71 -74.64
CA VAL A 461 -41.47 122.61 -73.90
C VAL A 461 -40.75 123.90 -73.52
N GLN A 462 -39.50 123.82 -73.05
CA GLN A 462 -38.71 125.01 -72.71
C GLN A 462 -38.49 125.89 -73.94
N GLN A 463 -38.29 125.31 -75.12
CA GLN A 463 -38.24 126.07 -76.36
C GLN A 463 -39.59 126.73 -76.68
N THR A 464 -40.70 125.99 -76.52
CA THR A 464 -42.06 126.53 -76.73
C THR A 464 -42.36 127.72 -75.81
N ILE A 465 -41.91 127.67 -74.55
CA ILE A 465 -42.05 128.77 -73.59
C ILE A 465 -41.32 130.02 -74.08
N LYS A 466 -40.08 129.89 -74.56
CA LYS A 466 -39.32 131.00 -75.14
C LYS A 466 -40.02 131.58 -76.37
N ASP A 467 -40.52 130.73 -77.25
CA ASP A 467 -41.23 131.17 -78.45
C ASP A 467 -42.51 131.94 -78.08
N MET A 468 -43.24 131.52 -77.03
CA MET A 468 -44.42 132.25 -76.53
C MET A 468 -44.07 133.62 -75.95
N GLU A 469 -42.94 133.76 -75.26
CA GLU A 469 -42.44 135.07 -74.78
C GLU A 469 -42.12 136.00 -75.96
N GLU A 470 -41.50 135.48 -77.01
CA GLU A 470 -41.19 136.24 -78.23
C GLU A 470 -42.46 136.67 -78.99
N ILE A 471 -43.44 135.76 -79.11
CA ILE A 471 -44.75 136.08 -79.71
C ILE A 471 -45.48 137.14 -78.88
N LYS A 472 -45.47 137.03 -77.54
CA LYS A 472 -46.07 138.05 -76.66
C LYS A 472 -45.42 139.42 -76.89
N SER A 473 -44.09 139.48 -76.91
CA SER A 473 -43.36 140.72 -77.16
C SER A 473 -43.73 141.32 -78.52
N THR A 474 -43.85 140.49 -79.56
CA THR A 474 -44.24 140.93 -80.91
C THR A 474 -45.68 141.45 -80.93
N MET A 475 -46.61 140.82 -80.20
CA MET A 475 -48.01 141.27 -80.09
C MET A 475 -48.13 142.59 -79.34
N ASP A 476 -47.39 142.77 -78.24
CA ASP A 476 -47.37 144.02 -77.48
C ASP A 476 -46.85 145.18 -78.35
N MET A 477 -45.78 144.95 -79.12
CA MET A 477 -45.26 145.92 -80.10
C MET A 477 -46.28 146.24 -81.21
N ALA A 478 -46.96 145.22 -81.75
CA ALA A 478 -47.97 145.41 -82.79
C ALA A 478 -49.17 146.23 -82.26
N SER A 479 -49.62 145.93 -81.05
CA SER A 479 -50.68 146.66 -80.34
C SER A 479 -50.31 148.14 -80.16
N GLU A 480 -49.08 148.43 -79.72
CA GLU A 480 -48.59 149.81 -79.58
C GLU A 480 -48.62 150.58 -80.92
N LYS A 481 -48.17 149.95 -82.02
CA LYS A 481 -48.18 150.58 -83.35
C LYS A 481 -49.59 150.82 -83.88
N VAL A 482 -50.50 149.86 -83.70
CA VAL A 482 -51.90 149.99 -84.12
C VAL A 482 -52.62 151.04 -83.28
N HIS A 483 -52.36 151.10 -81.98
CA HIS A 483 -52.88 152.16 -81.12
C HIS A 483 -52.40 153.55 -81.57
N GLY A 484 -51.11 153.66 -81.95
CA GLY A 484 -50.55 154.86 -82.56
C GLY A 484 -51.25 155.26 -83.87
N LEU A 485 -51.59 154.29 -84.73
CA LEU A 485 -52.36 154.51 -85.96
C LEU A 485 -53.79 155.01 -85.65
N GLY A 486 -54.42 154.47 -84.61
CA GLY A 486 -55.74 154.92 -84.13
C GLY A 486 -55.73 156.38 -83.69
N ASN A 487 -54.71 156.79 -82.94
CA ASN A 487 -54.54 158.17 -82.50
C ASN A 487 -54.33 159.13 -83.70
N ARG A 488 -53.48 158.77 -84.66
CA ARG A 488 -53.28 159.55 -85.90
C ARG A 488 -54.57 159.65 -86.73
N SER A 489 -55.34 158.56 -86.81
CA SER A 489 -56.63 158.56 -87.53
C SER A 489 -57.65 159.46 -86.84
N ARG A 490 -57.61 159.59 -85.51
CA ARG A 490 -58.45 160.54 -84.74
C ARG A 490 -58.05 161.98 -85.00
N GLU A 491 -56.75 162.27 -85.10
CA GLU A 491 -56.25 163.60 -85.49
C GLU A 491 -56.68 163.98 -86.90
N ILE A 492 -56.54 163.07 -87.87
CA ILE A 492 -57.01 163.30 -89.24
C ILE A 492 -58.52 163.57 -89.25
N GLY A 493 -59.31 162.81 -88.47
CA GLY A 493 -60.75 163.07 -88.32
C GLY A 493 -61.07 164.49 -87.85
N LYS A 494 -60.31 165.04 -86.88
CA LYS A 494 -60.46 166.43 -86.43
C LYS A 494 -60.09 167.44 -87.52
N ILE A 495 -59.04 167.16 -88.29
CA ILE A 495 -58.62 168.02 -89.41
C ILE A 495 -59.72 168.04 -90.46
N VAL A 496 -60.23 166.88 -90.85
CA VAL A 496 -61.31 166.74 -91.85
C VAL A 496 -62.57 167.47 -91.40
N ALA A 497 -62.96 167.36 -90.12
CA ALA A 497 -64.08 168.10 -89.56
C ALA A 497 -63.86 169.63 -89.62
N THR A 498 -62.62 170.09 -89.39
CA THR A 498 -62.25 171.50 -89.51
C THR A 498 -62.33 171.98 -90.97
N ILE A 499 -61.81 171.19 -91.92
CA ILE A 499 -61.89 171.51 -93.35
C ILE A 499 -63.35 171.55 -93.80
N ASN A 500 -64.19 170.63 -93.34
CA ASN A 500 -65.63 170.66 -93.64
C ASN A 500 -66.27 171.95 -93.11
N GLY A 501 -65.93 172.37 -91.88
CA GLY A 501 -66.37 173.65 -91.33
C GLY A 501 -65.91 174.85 -92.15
N ILE A 502 -64.67 174.84 -92.66
CA ILE A 502 -64.15 175.87 -93.57
C ILE A 502 -64.91 175.85 -94.90
N ALA A 503 -65.18 174.67 -95.46
CA ALA A 503 -65.94 174.51 -96.69
C ALA A 503 -67.37 175.07 -96.55
N ASP A 504 -68.05 174.76 -95.44
CA ASP A 504 -69.39 175.28 -95.14
C ASP A 504 -69.39 176.81 -94.96
N GLN A 505 -68.38 177.36 -94.28
CA GLN A 505 -68.19 178.81 -94.16
C GLN A 505 -67.90 179.47 -95.51
N THR A 506 -67.06 178.85 -96.33
CA THR A 506 -66.71 179.32 -97.68
C THR A 506 -67.95 179.31 -98.58
N ASN A 507 -68.78 178.27 -98.47
CA ASN A 507 -70.06 178.18 -99.18
C ASN A 507 -71.00 179.33 -98.80
N LEU A 508 -71.15 179.62 -97.50
CA LEU A 508 -71.96 180.75 -97.01
C LEU A 508 -71.42 182.12 -97.46
N LEU A 509 -70.11 182.32 -97.42
CA LEU A 509 -69.46 183.54 -97.90
C LEU A 509 -69.65 183.71 -99.41
N ALA A 510 -69.53 182.62 -100.17
CA ALA A 510 -69.74 182.60 -101.61
C ALA A 510 -71.21 182.91 -101.96
N ILE A 511 -72.18 182.38 -101.20
CA ILE A 511 -73.60 182.73 -101.34
C ILE A 511 -73.82 184.22 -101.10
N ASN A 512 -73.28 184.77 -100.01
CA ASN A 512 -73.41 186.19 -99.69
C ASN A 512 -72.77 187.07 -100.77
N ALA A 513 -71.60 186.69 -101.27
CA ALA A 513 -70.92 187.38 -102.36
C ALA A 513 -71.70 187.29 -103.70
N ALA A 514 -72.28 186.14 -104.02
CA ALA A 514 -73.11 185.95 -105.21
C ALA A 514 -74.39 186.80 -105.15
N ILE A 515 -75.03 186.89 -103.97
CA ILE A 515 -76.20 187.73 -103.74
C ILE A 515 -75.85 189.21 -103.93
N GLU A 516 -74.76 189.68 -103.31
CA GLU A 516 -74.38 191.10 -103.40
C GLU A 516 -73.88 191.47 -104.80
N ALA A 517 -73.21 190.54 -105.49
CA ALA A 517 -72.84 190.69 -106.90
C ALA A 517 -74.07 190.72 -107.84
N ALA A 518 -75.11 189.93 -107.57
CA ALA A 518 -76.38 190.02 -108.28
C ALA A 518 -77.11 191.36 -108.01
N ARG A 519 -76.94 191.92 -106.80
CA ARG A 519 -77.51 193.20 -106.37
C ARG A 519 -76.90 194.41 -107.09
N ALA A 520 -75.62 194.33 -107.46
CA ALA A 520 -74.89 195.36 -108.20
C ALA A 520 -75.21 195.39 -109.71
N GLY A 521 -76.13 194.55 -110.21
CA GLY A 521 -76.59 194.56 -111.59
C GLY A 521 -75.49 194.23 -112.61
N GLU A 522 -75.51 194.87 -113.79
CA GLU A 522 -74.58 194.58 -114.91
C GLU A 522 -73.09 194.73 -114.53
N GLN A 523 -72.72 195.55 -113.53
CA GLN A 523 -71.33 195.73 -113.08
C GLN A 523 -70.84 194.60 -112.15
N GLY A 524 -71.74 193.85 -111.50
CA GLY A 524 -71.41 192.75 -110.59
C GLY A 524 -71.36 191.38 -111.26
N ARG A 525 -71.71 191.30 -112.55
CA ARG A 525 -71.92 190.04 -113.29
C ARG A 525 -70.68 189.14 -113.34
N GLY A 526 -69.48 189.71 -113.45
CA GLY A 526 -68.22 188.96 -113.38
C GLY A 526 -67.93 188.39 -111.99
N PHE A 527 -68.22 189.16 -110.93
CA PHE A 527 -68.06 188.72 -109.54
C PHE A 527 -69.09 187.64 -109.15
N ALA A 528 -70.31 187.72 -109.67
CA ALA A 528 -71.34 186.70 -109.43
C ALA A 528 -70.94 185.33 -109.99
N VAL A 529 -70.31 185.30 -111.17
CA VAL A 529 -69.79 184.05 -111.77
C VAL A 529 -68.66 183.46 -110.92
N VAL A 530 -67.72 184.29 -110.45
CA VAL A 530 -66.63 183.81 -109.57
C VAL A 530 -67.18 183.33 -108.23
N ALA A 531 -68.13 184.06 -107.62
CA ALA A 531 -68.76 183.66 -106.37
C ALA A 531 -69.53 182.34 -106.50
N GLU A 532 -70.26 182.12 -107.61
CA GLU A 532 -70.93 180.83 -107.87
C GLU A 532 -69.93 179.69 -108.10
N GLU A 533 -68.78 179.95 -108.74
CA GLU A 533 -67.73 178.94 -108.91
C GLU A 533 -67.04 178.58 -107.57
N VAL A 534 -66.81 179.57 -106.71
CA VAL A 534 -66.32 179.34 -105.33
C VAL A 534 -67.35 178.58 -104.51
N ARG A 535 -68.64 178.86 -104.68
CA ARG A 535 -69.76 178.13 -104.03
C ARG A 535 -69.74 176.66 -104.42
N LYS A 536 -69.68 176.35 -105.73
CA LYS A 536 -69.56 174.98 -106.23
C LYS A 536 -68.29 174.27 -105.76
N LEU A 537 -67.16 174.98 -105.70
CA LEU A 537 -65.90 174.42 -105.19
C LEU A 537 -65.99 174.11 -103.69
N ALA A 538 -66.67 174.97 -102.91
CA ALA A 538 -66.91 174.76 -101.49
C ALA A 538 -67.87 173.59 -101.24
N GLU A 539 -68.97 173.48 -101.99
CA GLU A 539 -69.87 172.31 -101.96
C GLU A 539 -69.14 171.02 -102.33
N ARG A 540 -68.30 171.05 -103.37
CA ARG A 540 -67.47 169.90 -103.78
C ARG A 540 -66.42 169.54 -102.71
N SER A 541 -65.84 170.53 -102.06
CA SER A 541 -64.88 170.34 -100.96
C SER A 541 -65.58 169.72 -99.74
N SER A 542 -66.77 170.22 -99.38
CA SER A 542 -67.62 169.69 -98.30
C SER A 542 -68.04 168.23 -98.57
N ALA A 543 -68.46 167.91 -99.80
CA ALA A 543 -68.76 166.54 -100.21
C ALA A 543 -67.53 165.62 -100.10
N SER A 544 -66.37 166.07 -100.59
CA SER A 544 -65.12 165.31 -100.51
C SER A 544 -64.64 165.11 -99.06
N THR A 545 -64.78 166.11 -98.19
CA THR A 545 -64.45 165.97 -96.77
C THR A 545 -65.39 165.03 -96.04
N LYS A 546 -66.67 164.96 -96.44
CA LYS A 546 -67.62 164.01 -95.89
C LYS A 546 -67.26 162.56 -96.26
N GLU A 547 -66.87 162.32 -97.52
CA GLU A 547 -66.35 161.01 -97.96
C GLU A 547 -65.07 160.61 -97.19
N ILE A 548 -64.13 161.55 -97.01
CA ILE A 548 -62.92 161.30 -96.20
C ILE A 548 -63.30 161.02 -94.74
N ALA A 549 -64.27 161.73 -94.17
CA ALA A 549 -64.73 161.50 -92.80
C ALA A 549 -65.33 160.09 -92.63
N GLU A 550 -66.12 159.62 -93.61
CA GLU A 550 -66.65 158.25 -93.63
C GLU A 550 -65.52 157.20 -93.72
N LEU A 551 -64.52 157.41 -94.58
CA LEU A 551 -63.34 156.53 -94.66
C LEU A 551 -62.53 156.51 -93.36
N ILE A 552 -62.31 157.67 -92.74
CA ILE A 552 -61.59 157.78 -91.46
C ILE A 552 -62.37 157.12 -90.33
N SER A 553 -63.70 157.27 -90.30
CA SER A 553 -64.57 156.55 -89.37
C SER A 553 -64.45 155.03 -89.54
N GLY A 554 -64.45 154.54 -90.78
CA GLY A 554 -64.20 153.13 -91.09
C GLY A 554 -62.82 152.63 -90.63
N ILE A 555 -61.77 153.43 -90.83
CA ILE A 555 -60.41 153.12 -90.34
C ILE A 555 -60.38 153.09 -88.80
N GLN A 556 -61.02 154.05 -88.12
CA GLN A 556 -61.09 154.09 -86.66
C GLN A 556 -61.78 152.85 -86.09
N ALA A 557 -62.93 152.47 -86.67
CA ALA A 557 -63.65 151.25 -86.29
C ALA A 557 -62.81 149.98 -86.54
N GLY A 558 -62.12 149.89 -87.69
CA GLY A 558 -61.22 148.78 -88.00
C GLY A 558 -60.02 148.68 -87.06
N VAL A 559 -59.44 149.82 -86.67
CA VAL A 559 -58.35 149.88 -85.68
C VAL A 559 -58.82 149.42 -84.31
N GLU A 560 -59.99 149.87 -83.84
CA GLU A 560 -60.56 149.46 -82.56
C GLU A 560 -60.82 147.94 -82.52
N GLN A 561 -61.40 147.38 -83.59
CA GLN A 561 -61.59 145.95 -83.73
C GLN A 561 -60.24 145.19 -83.74
N THR A 562 -59.21 145.75 -84.38
CA THR A 562 -57.86 145.15 -84.42
C THR A 562 -57.20 145.16 -83.04
N ILE A 563 -57.33 146.24 -82.28
CA ILE A 563 -56.81 146.31 -80.89
C ILE A 563 -57.49 145.25 -80.02
N SER A 564 -58.82 145.14 -80.09
CA SER A 564 -59.55 144.12 -79.33
C SER A 564 -59.11 142.69 -79.71
N ALA A 565 -58.87 142.43 -80.99
CA ALA A 565 -58.32 141.15 -81.45
C ALA A 565 -56.90 140.89 -80.93
N MET A 566 -56.05 141.93 -80.86
CA MET A 566 -54.70 141.84 -80.30
C MET A 566 -54.71 141.60 -78.80
N GLU A 567 -55.55 142.29 -78.03
CA GLU A 567 -55.72 142.04 -76.58
C GLU A 567 -56.13 140.60 -76.29
N LYS A 568 -57.11 140.09 -77.06
CA LYS A 568 -57.53 138.70 -76.99
C LYS A 568 -56.40 137.73 -77.38
N GLY A 569 -55.58 138.11 -78.37
CA GLY A 569 -54.39 137.36 -78.77
C GLY A 569 -53.35 137.28 -77.65
N THR A 570 -53.06 138.40 -76.98
CA THR A 570 -52.15 138.45 -75.82
C THR A 570 -52.66 137.60 -74.66
N GLU A 571 -53.97 137.61 -74.39
CA GLU A 571 -54.60 136.73 -73.39
C GLU A 571 -54.44 135.25 -73.75
N GLN A 572 -54.65 134.87 -75.02
CA GLN A 572 -54.45 133.50 -75.49
C GLN A 572 -53.00 133.04 -75.38
N ILE A 573 -52.03 133.91 -75.68
CA ILE A 573 -50.60 133.61 -75.52
C ILE A 573 -50.25 133.40 -74.06
N ALA A 574 -50.78 134.22 -73.15
CA ALA A 574 -50.58 134.04 -71.70
C ALA A 574 -51.13 132.69 -71.21
N GLY A 575 -52.31 132.30 -71.69
CA GLY A 575 -52.87 130.97 -71.42
C GLY A 575 -52.01 129.84 -71.99
N GLY A 576 -51.48 130.00 -73.21
CA GLY A 576 -50.56 129.05 -73.85
C GLY A 576 -49.25 128.88 -73.08
N TYR A 577 -48.67 129.99 -72.59
CA TYR A 577 -47.49 129.99 -71.73
C TYR A 577 -47.74 129.21 -70.44
N GLU A 578 -48.87 129.43 -69.76
CA GLU A 578 -49.20 128.74 -68.51
C GLU A 578 -49.35 127.23 -68.71
N VAL A 579 -50.02 126.80 -69.79
CA VAL A 579 -50.18 125.37 -70.13
C VAL A 579 -48.84 124.73 -70.49
N ALA A 580 -47.99 125.42 -71.26
CA ALA A 580 -46.65 124.94 -71.59
C ALA A 580 -45.79 124.79 -70.32
N ASN A 581 -45.82 125.76 -69.41
CA ASN A 581 -45.09 125.69 -68.15
C ASN A 581 -45.54 124.50 -67.29
N LYS A 582 -46.86 124.26 -67.15
CA LYS A 582 -47.40 123.09 -66.45
C LYS A 582 -46.99 121.76 -67.10
N ALA A 583 -46.91 121.70 -68.43
CA ALA A 583 -46.40 120.54 -69.14
C ALA A 583 -44.91 120.29 -68.83
N GLY A 584 -44.11 121.36 -68.71
CA GLY A 584 -42.71 121.29 -68.32
C GLY A 584 -42.52 120.78 -66.90
N GLU A 585 -43.31 121.27 -65.94
CA GLU A 585 -43.34 120.77 -64.55
C GLU A 585 -43.69 119.27 -64.50
N SER A 586 -44.70 118.85 -65.26
CA SER A 586 -45.11 117.43 -65.35
C SER A 586 -43.99 116.53 -65.91
N LEU A 587 -43.20 117.02 -66.86
CA LEU A 587 -42.03 116.30 -67.38
C LEU A 587 -40.89 116.24 -66.37
N GLY A 588 -40.71 117.30 -65.56
CA GLY A 588 -39.82 117.31 -64.41
C GLY A 588 -40.17 116.24 -63.37
N ASP A 589 -41.47 116.07 -63.07
CA ASP A 589 -41.95 115.02 -62.18
C ASP A 589 -41.67 113.61 -62.74
N ILE A 590 -41.86 113.39 -64.06
CA ILE A 590 -41.51 112.11 -64.72
C ILE A 590 -40.01 111.83 -64.63
N LEU A 591 -39.15 112.83 -64.81
CA LEU A 591 -37.70 112.69 -64.67
C LEU A 591 -37.32 112.25 -63.26
N LYS A 592 -37.86 112.92 -62.24
CA LYS A 592 -37.63 112.59 -60.83
C LYS A 592 -38.11 111.18 -60.51
N GLN A 593 -39.34 110.83 -60.90
CA GLN A 593 -39.92 109.52 -60.62
C GLN A 593 -39.19 108.39 -61.36
N SER A 594 -38.65 108.65 -62.55
CA SER A 594 -37.84 107.68 -63.28
C SER A 594 -36.44 107.49 -62.67
N ALA A 595 -35.87 108.54 -62.07
CA ALA A 595 -34.63 108.43 -61.30
C ALA A 595 -34.85 107.60 -60.02
N ASP A 596 -35.90 107.91 -59.25
CA ASP A 596 -36.28 107.16 -58.05
C ASP A 596 -36.54 105.67 -58.36
N MET A 597 -37.18 105.37 -59.49
CA MET A 597 -37.37 104.00 -59.99
C MET A 597 -36.03 103.32 -60.29
N SER A 598 -35.06 104.02 -60.88
CA SER A 598 -33.73 103.46 -61.16
C SER A 598 -33.01 103.08 -59.86
N ASP A 599 -33.05 103.94 -58.85
CA ASP A 599 -32.44 103.69 -57.54
C ASP A 599 -33.09 102.49 -56.82
N GLN A 600 -34.42 102.39 -56.87
CA GLN A 600 -35.14 101.23 -56.32
C GLN A 600 -34.76 99.93 -57.03
N VAL A 601 -34.63 99.95 -58.35
CA VAL A 601 -34.25 98.75 -59.12
C VAL A 601 -32.81 98.33 -58.80
N GLU A 602 -31.90 99.27 -58.55
CA GLU A 602 -30.54 98.97 -58.12
C GLU A 602 -30.52 98.26 -56.75
N GLN A 603 -31.33 98.73 -55.79
CA GLN A 603 -31.49 98.06 -54.49
C GLN A 603 -32.06 96.64 -54.63
N ILE A 604 -33.07 96.45 -55.51
CA ILE A 604 -33.64 95.12 -55.77
C ILE A 604 -32.58 94.19 -56.40
N SER A 605 -31.75 94.71 -57.32
CA SER A 605 -30.68 93.95 -57.95
C SER A 605 -29.63 93.49 -56.92
N ALA A 606 -29.22 94.38 -56.01
CA ALA A 606 -28.31 94.05 -54.92
C ALA A 606 -28.89 92.96 -54.00
N ALA A 607 -30.17 93.08 -53.63
CA ALA A 607 -30.86 92.07 -52.82
C ALA A 607 -30.94 90.71 -53.55
N ALA A 608 -31.21 90.71 -54.85
CA ALA A 608 -31.24 89.49 -55.66
C ALA A 608 -29.87 88.79 -55.73
N GLN A 609 -28.77 89.55 -55.87
CA GLN A 609 -27.40 89.00 -55.83
C GLN A 609 -27.07 88.37 -54.48
N GLN A 610 -27.44 89.04 -53.38
CA GLN A 610 -27.24 88.51 -52.03
C GLN A 610 -28.03 87.21 -51.81
N LEU A 611 -29.30 87.17 -52.25
CA LEU A 611 -30.11 85.94 -52.20
C LEU A 611 -29.49 84.81 -53.04
N GLY A 612 -28.86 85.13 -54.17
CA GLY A 612 -28.14 84.16 -54.99
C GLY A 612 -26.94 83.53 -54.26
N ALA A 613 -26.15 84.34 -53.57
CA ALA A 613 -25.06 83.86 -52.73
C ALA A 613 -25.59 82.96 -51.59
N MET A 614 -26.65 83.38 -50.90
CA MET A 614 -27.29 82.59 -49.84
C MET A 614 -27.86 81.26 -50.36
N SER A 615 -28.44 81.24 -51.56
CA SER A 615 -28.93 80.02 -52.21
C SER A 615 -27.79 79.03 -52.47
N THR A 616 -26.62 79.51 -52.90
CA THR A 616 -25.43 78.67 -53.11
C THR A 616 -24.92 78.09 -51.78
N GLU A 617 -24.87 78.91 -50.72
CA GLU A 617 -24.51 78.48 -49.37
C GLU A 617 -25.47 77.40 -48.85
N MET A 618 -26.78 77.54 -49.10
CA MET A 618 -27.79 76.55 -48.72
C MET A 618 -27.57 75.19 -49.40
N VAL A 619 -27.18 75.17 -50.68
CA VAL A 619 -26.85 73.91 -51.37
C VAL A 619 -25.69 73.21 -50.66
N LYS A 620 -24.62 73.93 -50.36
CA LYS A 620 -23.44 73.39 -49.65
C LYS A 620 -23.80 72.87 -48.26
N LEU A 621 -24.66 73.57 -47.52
CA LEU A 621 -25.15 73.10 -46.24
C LEU A 621 -25.97 71.81 -46.38
N SER A 622 -26.80 71.70 -47.41
CA SER A 622 -27.56 70.47 -47.72
C SER A 622 -26.66 69.28 -48.11
N GLU A 623 -25.55 69.52 -48.80
CA GLU A 623 -24.54 68.48 -49.07
C GLU A 623 -23.89 67.98 -47.77
N ASN A 624 -23.51 68.90 -46.87
CA ASN A 624 -22.95 68.53 -45.56
C ASN A 624 -23.93 67.73 -44.71
N ILE A 625 -25.21 68.12 -44.68
CA ILE A 625 -26.25 67.36 -43.96
C ILE A 625 -26.43 65.97 -44.60
N SER A 626 -26.43 65.86 -45.92
CA SER A 626 -26.50 64.56 -46.61
C SER A 626 -25.33 63.64 -46.23
N ALA A 627 -24.11 64.18 -46.11
CA ALA A 627 -22.95 63.42 -45.64
C ALA A 627 -23.11 62.92 -44.19
N ILE A 628 -23.67 63.73 -43.30
CA ILE A 628 -23.99 63.34 -41.92
C ILE A 628 -25.05 62.24 -41.90
N VAL A 629 -26.07 62.33 -42.76
CA VAL A 629 -27.11 61.30 -42.86
C VAL A 629 -26.52 59.96 -43.29
N GLU A 630 -25.61 59.94 -44.26
CA GLU A 630 -24.92 58.71 -44.68
C GLU A 630 -24.08 58.12 -43.53
N GLN A 631 -23.36 58.97 -42.80
CA GLN A 631 -22.59 58.54 -41.63
C GLN A 631 -23.49 57.94 -40.53
N ASN A 632 -24.67 58.52 -40.30
CA ASN A 632 -25.66 57.98 -39.35
C ASN A 632 -26.20 56.61 -39.81
N SER A 633 -26.45 56.42 -41.11
CA SER A 633 -26.84 55.12 -41.66
C SER A 633 -25.76 54.05 -41.46
N VAL A 634 -24.50 54.38 -41.70
CA VAL A 634 -23.38 53.46 -41.43
C VAL A 634 -23.25 53.14 -39.93
N ALA A 635 -23.34 54.16 -39.07
CA ALA A 635 -23.25 53.99 -37.62
C ALA A 635 -24.38 53.11 -37.07
N THR A 636 -25.62 53.29 -37.56
CA THR A 636 -26.75 52.44 -37.16
C THR A 636 -26.57 50.98 -37.58
N GLY A 637 -26.00 50.72 -38.76
CA GLY A 637 -25.62 49.38 -39.19
C GLY A 637 -24.61 48.72 -38.22
N GLN A 638 -23.56 49.45 -37.84
CA GLN A 638 -22.55 48.96 -36.88
C GLN A 638 -23.12 48.74 -35.48
N MET A 639 -23.97 49.66 -34.99
CA MET A 639 -24.66 49.49 -33.71
C MET A 639 -25.54 48.25 -33.71
N SER A 640 -26.26 47.96 -34.81
CA SER A 640 -27.08 46.75 -34.90
C SER A 640 -26.24 45.48 -34.83
N SER A 641 -25.09 45.45 -35.50
CA SER A 641 -24.16 44.31 -35.41
C SER A 641 -23.61 44.13 -33.99
N THR A 642 -23.32 45.24 -33.30
CA THR A 642 -22.84 45.23 -31.93
C THR A 642 -23.91 44.73 -30.97
N ALA A 643 -25.15 45.22 -31.11
CA ALA A 643 -26.29 44.77 -30.31
C ALA A 643 -26.51 43.25 -30.42
N ASN A 644 -26.44 42.70 -31.63
CA ASN A 644 -26.52 41.26 -31.86
C ASN A 644 -25.38 40.49 -31.19
N SER A 645 -24.15 41.04 -31.22
CA SER A 645 -22.99 40.41 -30.59
C SER A 645 -23.13 40.38 -29.07
N VAL A 646 -23.58 41.48 -28.45
CA VAL A 646 -23.85 41.55 -27.01
C VAL A 646 -24.99 40.59 -26.64
N SER A 647 -26.05 40.50 -27.45
CA SER A 647 -27.15 39.55 -27.23
C SER A 647 -26.63 38.12 -27.12
N LYS A 648 -25.74 37.72 -28.05
CA LYS A 648 -25.13 36.39 -28.03
C LYS A 648 -24.26 36.17 -26.79
N SER A 649 -23.47 37.16 -26.38
CA SER A 649 -22.69 37.05 -25.14
C SER A 649 -23.56 36.93 -23.89
N VAL A 650 -24.72 37.58 -23.86
CA VAL A 650 -25.68 37.44 -22.76
C VAL A 650 -26.28 36.03 -22.70
N GLU A 651 -26.60 35.42 -23.85
CA GLU A 651 -27.04 34.02 -23.92
C GLU A 651 -25.95 33.07 -23.40
N GLU A 652 -24.69 33.27 -23.77
CA GLU A 652 -23.56 32.47 -23.27
C GLU A 652 -23.40 32.59 -21.75
N VAL A 653 -23.47 33.81 -21.19
CA VAL A 653 -23.37 34.05 -19.74
C VAL A 653 -24.57 33.48 -18.97
N ALA A 654 -25.77 33.51 -19.55
CA ALA A 654 -26.95 32.86 -18.98
C ALA A 654 -26.77 31.33 -18.93
N GLY A 655 -26.24 30.72 -19.99
CA GLY A 655 -25.91 29.29 -20.01
C GLY A 655 -24.89 28.89 -18.94
N VAL A 656 -23.86 29.73 -18.71
CA VAL A 656 -22.91 29.51 -17.60
C VAL A 656 -23.59 29.60 -16.23
N ALA A 657 -24.53 30.53 -16.04
CA ALA A 657 -25.27 30.63 -14.79
C ALA A 657 -26.13 29.39 -14.52
N GLU A 658 -26.80 28.84 -15.54
CA GLU A 658 -27.53 27.57 -15.43
C GLU A 658 -26.60 26.40 -15.08
N GLN A 659 -25.45 26.32 -15.76
CA GLN A 659 -24.45 25.27 -15.49
C GLN A 659 -23.90 25.37 -14.05
N ASN A 660 -23.62 26.57 -13.56
CA ASN A 660 -23.19 26.78 -12.17
C ASN A 660 -24.27 26.35 -11.19
N SER A 661 -25.55 26.63 -11.47
CA SER A 661 -26.65 26.17 -10.61
C SER A 661 -26.71 24.65 -10.53
N ALA A 662 -26.59 23.96 -11.67
CA ALA A 662 -26.56 22.49 -11.72
C ALA A 662 -25.35 21.90 -10.97
N ALA A 663 -24.15 22.45 -11.19
CA ALA A 663 -22.95 22.02 -10.48
C ALA A 663 -23.07 22.22 -8.97
N THR A 664 -23.77 23.28 -8.54
CA THR A 664 -24.01 23.57 -7.12
C THR A 664 -24.93 22.53 -6.47
N GLU A 665 -25.97 22.07 -7.19
CA GLU A 665 -26.83 20.97 -6.72
C GLU A 665 -26.01 19.68 -6.54
N GLU A 666 -25.15 19.34 -7.49
CA GLU A 666 -24.27 18.16 -7.39
C GLU A 666 -23.29 18.24 -6.22
N VAL A 667 -22.63 19.38 -6.03
CA VAL A 667 -21.70 19.60 -4.90
C VAL A 667 -22.43 19.52 -3.56
N SER A 668 -23.65 20.07 -3.49
CA SER A 668 -24.45 20.01 -2.25
C SER A 668 -24.84 18.58 -1.89
N ALA A 669 -25.25 17.78 -2.89
CA ALA A 669 -25.54 16.36 -2.70
C ALA A 669 -24.30 15.57 -2.25
N ALA A 670 -23.13 15.83 -2.87
CA ALA A 670 -21.88 15.20 -2.47
C ALA A 670 -21.45 15.60 -1.05
N ALA A 671 -21.66 16.86 -0.65
CA ALA A 671 -21.40 17.32 0.71
C ALA A 671 -22.28 16.60 1.74
N GLU A 672 -23.57 16.41 1.46
CA GLU A 672 -24.47 15.62 2.32
C GLU A 672 -24.01 14.17 2.47
N GLU A 673 -23.57 13.54 1.37
CA GLU A 673 -23.04 12.17 1.39
C GLU A 673 -21.76 12.06 2.22
N ILE A 674 -20.80 12.97 2.02
CA ILE A 674 -19.56 13.01 2.82
C ILE A 674 -19.90 13.17 4.30
N ASN A 675 -20.83 14.07 4.65
CA ASN A 675 -21.22 14.26 6.03
C ASN A 675 -21.77 12.97 6.67
N ALA A 676 -22.61 12.22 5.94
CA ALA A 676 -23.10 10.93 6.40
C ALA A 676 -21.98 9.88 6.57
N GLN A 677 -21.02 9.84 5.65
CA GLN A 677 -19.85 8.96 5.75
C GLN A 677 -18.97 9.32 6.96
N MET A 678 -18.77 10.61 7.23
CA MET A 678 -17.97 11.06 8.37
C MET A 678 -18.59 10.64 9.71
N GLN A 679 -19.91 10.75 9.86
CA GLN A 679 -20.60 10.23 11.05
C GLN A 679 -20.34 8.73 11.26
N GLN A 680 -20.30 7.94 10.18
CA GLN A 680 -19.98 6.52 10.26
C GLN A 680 -18.50 6.26 10.64
N VAL A 681 -17.57 7.10 10.18
CA VAL A 681 -16.15 7.04 10.57
C VAL A 681 -15.98 7.34 12.05
N VAL A 682 -16.67 8.35 12.61
CA VAL A 682 -16.66 8.63 14.05
C VAL A 682 -17.11 7.41 14.85
N VAL A 683 -18.23 6.79 14.48
CA VAL A 683 -18.75 5.60 15.15
C VAL A 683 -17.76 4.43 15.09
N SER A 684 -17.11 4.25 13.94
CA SER A 684 -16.11 3.20 13.74
C SER A 684 -14.84 3.45 14.54
N GLY A 685 -14.33 4.68 14.56
CA GLY A 685 -13.17 5.11 15.34
C GLY A 685 -13.40 4.93 16.85
N ALA A 686 -14.56 5.33 17.36
CA ALA A 686 -14.97 5.08 18.74
C ALA A 686 -15.03 3.57 19.07
N GLY A 687 -15.45 2.75 18.11
CA GLY A 687 -15.43 1.29 18.22
C GLY A 687 -14.01 0.71 18.32
N VAL A 688 -13.07 1.23 17.54
CA VAL A 688 -11.64 0.84 17.60
C VAL A 688 -11.04 1.22 18.94
N ALA A 689 -11.24 2.46 19.39
CA ALA A 689 -10.74 2.94 20.68
C ALA A 689 -11.27 2.09 21.84
N ARG A 690 -12.56 1.74 21.83
CA ARG A 690 -13.17 0.87 22.84
C ARG A 690 -12.53 -0.52 22.88
N ARG A 691 -12.37 -1.18 21.72
CA ARG A 691 -11.75 -2.50 21.65
C ARG A 691 -10.27 -2.47 22.07
N ALA A 692 -9.56 -1.41 21.70
CA ALA A 692 -8.17 -1.21 22.10
C ALA A 692 -8.05 -1.07 23.63
N GLN A 693 -8.98 -0.37 24.27
CA GLN A 693 -9.08 -0.25 25.72
C GLN A 693 -9.39 -1.60 26.38
N GLU A 694 -10.35 -2.37 25.85
CA GLU A 694 -10.65 -3.73 26.33
C GLU A 694 -9.42 -4.66 26.26
N PHE A 695 -8.68 -4.62 25.14
CA PHE A 695 -7.42 -5.38 25.01
C PHE A 695 -6.38 -4.95 26.04
N LYS A 696 -6.23 -3.64 26.26
CA LYS A 696 -5.29 -3.09 27.25
C LYS A 696 -5.62 -3.60 28.66
N GLU A 697 -6.90 -3.64 29.04
CA GLU A 697 -7.35 -4.16 30.34
C GLU A 697 -7.06 -5.66 30.50
N ILE A 698 -7.22 -6.47 29.45
CA ILE A 698 -6.90 -7.89 29.48
C ILE A 698 -5.39 -8.09 29.66
N VAL A 699 -4.57 -7.37 28.91
CA VAL A 699 -3.11 -7.53 28.90
C VAL A 699 -2.46 -6.98 30.19
N ILE A 700 -3.09 -6.04 30.89
CA ILE A 700 -2.61 -5.53 32.19
C ILE A 700 -2.70 -6.59 33.30
N LYS A 701 -3.62 -7.55 33.20
CA LYS A 701 -3.76 -8.64 34.20
C LYS A 701 -2.54 -9.57 34.25
N TYR A 702 -1.72 -9.58 33.21
CA TYR A 702 -0.48 -10.36 33.15
C TYR A 702 0.70 -9.59 33.76
N LYS A 703 1.35 -10.20 34.75
CA LYS A 703 2.62 -9.73 35.30
C LYS A 703 3.74 -10.18 34.38
N ILE A 704 4.46 -9.23 33.81
CA ILE A 704 5.60 -9.44 32.93
C ILE A 704 6.77 -8.61 33.45
N ASN A 705 8.00 -9.09 33.29
CA ASN A 705 9.17 -8.30 33.66
C ASN A 705 9.24 -7.05 32.77
N THR A 706 9.36 -5.90 33.42
CA THR A 706 9.34 -4.57 32.78
C THR A 706 10.66 -4.18 32.12
N ASN A 707 11.69 -5.01 32.22
CA ASN A 707 12.88 -4.92 31.38
C ASN A 707 12.65 -5.66 30.07
#